data_AF-A0A182E7K7-F1
#
_entry.id   AF-A0A182E7K7-F1
#
_cell.length_a   1.000
_cell.length_b   1.000
_cell.length_c   1.000
_cell.angle_alpha   90.00
_cell.angle_beta   90.00
_cell.angle_gamma   90.00
#
_symmetry.space_group_name_H-M   'P 1'
#
loop_
_entity.id
_entity.type
_entity.pdbx_description
1 polymer ?
#
loop_
_entity_poly.entity_id
_entity_poly.type
_entity_poly.pdbx_seq_one_letter_code
_entity_poly.pdbx_strand_id
1 'polypeptide(L)'
;MISGSISTTYQAKINMWEALSEFLVERRDDLIYGELLIISFLFSLVMRKIRWGIVREMCSGLIGISLIYYFIGWKLLYSLLIVIFNIIINSVVKNRYLPLISFITTFVYLGFLRAIHLIGFPALVSHSNAIQLIMTLRLVGLSFEIADSRRKDETKFDPQKTRFIKEPSWWQAFLYSYNFPGLFTGPYYTYAIYRDVVDNDNIMEISVWEHIRWRLYNFAWSLPAFILLLYAFPLEMMRKDEFFNETVFYRISISFLIFLWMRCRVYSAWMVAESICVLNGIGIYPEESCPSVGKGPNRIDILKEQMNRKGTNYNSEAIRSLDICSIELNTSFRGVIRAWNRTVQFWLANYVYKRVPRSVGMLLTMSVSAFWHGIYPGYFLSFLTVPLCTLAEDNILSIVRKDPNDKLPLLFAVFWYIIRQLGFTLMASGFLLLTWRDTIRYWNSVYFHVHWIMIIVIVFSWFYKSLMISAGSKKSIKTDIKMASNKTTKVLHWLRYCDIAGMNFKYRKGTTIEHYFQEEAADLMIKKLMEQSATAEVKSAMIIMDDKEGSCDSSEHPEAMLVASSVNDLETEGNDSKKGMFKHESIQVKSRKTKNLIKKKVKKSHDNNSRVRRTRQRTKRSDSTNEIKQGINDAKKTSVSLVLERKYLAKVNFMKDNSPINPIAQKVLEAAAGSRKMLGAHVSVAGGLQQGFYNALSIGCRSFAFFVRNQRSWNSPPMKDEVVQAFRETAQKLEFPMDQIVVHGSYLINGGSCDMEILNRARACMLDECKRCEQLGIIYYNIHPGSTAGKCAREECIKIIADTLNYVMDHTEYITILIETMAGQGNTIGGKFEELQQIISLVKNKKRIGVCLDTCHIFAAGYDIRSEDRYKETFNEFENSIGLQYLRAFHINDSMGDLGSRVDRHANIGKGKLKLAAFRHLIADPRFDGLPMILETPEGDYAEEMILLYHSLNNKSLKEHKNDIRSFFSPI
;
A
#
# COMPACT_ATOMS: atom_id res chain seq x y z
N MET A 1 35.05 6.85 46.00
CA MET A 1 36.50 7.10 46.20
C MET A 1 36.99 7.81 44.94
N ILE A 2 37.48 9.05 45.06
CA ILE A 2 38.00 9.84 43.92
C ILE A 2 39.31 10.48 44.37
N SER A 3 40.37 9.68 44.41
CA SER A 3 41.76 10.08 44.65
C SER A 3 42.65 8.87 44.35
N GLY A 4 43.60 9.02 43.42
CA GLY A 4 44.48 7.91 43.01
C GLY A 4 45.25 8.21 41.72
N SER A 5 46.55 8.52 41.86
CA SER A 5 47.59 8.47 40.82
C SER A 5 47.23 8.99 39.42
N ILE A 6 47.09 10.33 39.29
CA ILE A 6 47.57 11.01 38.08
C ILE A 6 49.07 11.28 38.30
N SER A 7 49.93 10.43 37.75
CA SER A 7 51.41 10.52 37.88
C SER A 7 52.04 9.58 36.84
N THR A 8 53.11 9.91 36.10
CA THR A 8 53.80 11.20 35.86
C THR A 8 54.71 10.99 34.63
N THR A 9 54.43 11.63 33.49
CA THR A 9 55.42 11.76 32.41
C THR A 9 55.17 13.03 31.60
N TYR A 10 56.24 13.71 31.19
CA TYR A 10 56.25 14.92 30.36
C TYR A 10 55.44 16.12 30.85
N GLN A 11 55.96 16.78 31.90
CA GLN A 11 55.88 18.24 31.95
C GLN A 11 56.72 18.85 30.81
N ALA A 12 56.09 19.11 29.67
CA ALA A 12 56.48 20.23 28.83
C ALA A 12 55.53 21.38 29.14
N LYS A 13 56.05 22.62 29.25
CA LYS A 13 55.21 23.82 29.12
C LYS A 13 54.89 23.99 27.63
N ILE A 14 54.03 23.13 27.09
CA ILE A 14 53.46 23.33 25.75
C ILE A 14 52.76 24.70 25.81
N ASN A 15 53.24 25.63 25.00
CA ASN A 15 52.68 26.97 24.93
C ASN A 15 51.21 26.85 24.51
N MET A 16 50.31 27.70 25.00
CA MET A 16 48.90 27.62 24.62
C MET A 16 48.73 27.73 23.09
N TRP A 17 49.63 28.47 22.44
CA TRP A 17 49.74 28.60 20.99
C TRP A 17 50.29 27.35 20.29
N GLU A 18 51.17 26.57 20.93
CA GLU A 18 51.67 25.30 20.40
C GLU A 18 50.59 24.22 20.49
N ALA A 19 49.94 24.07 21.64
CA ALA A 19 48.82 23.14 21.81
C ALA A 19 47.66 23.45 20.85
N LEU A 20 47.36 24.74 20.65
CA LEU A 20 46.38 25.19 19.66
C LEU A 20 46.86 24.91 18.22
N SER A 21 48.14 25.12 17.91
CA SER A 21 48.72 24.82 16.60
C SER A 21 48.65 23.33 16.27
N GLU A 22 49.07 22.45 17.19
CA GLU A 22 48.99 21.00 17.02
C GLU A 22 47.54 20.53 16.83
N PHE A 23 46.61 21.04 17.64
CA PHE A 23 45.17 20.76 17.50
C PHE A 23 44.62 21.21 16.14
N LEU A 24 44.97 22.41 15.65
CA LEU A 24 44.55 22.92 14.35
C LEU A 24 45.18 22.13 13.19
N VAL A 25 46.43 21.66 13.34
CA VAL A 25 47.12 20.81 12.35
C VAL A 25 46.52 19.41 12.30
N GLU A 26 46.24 18.78 13.44
CA GLU A 26 45.57 17.48 13.51
C GLU A 26 44.16 17.53 12.90
N ARG A 27 43.45 18.64 13.09
CA ARG A 27 42.06 18.84 12.62
C ARG A 27 41.95 19.64 11.32
N ARG A 28 43.03 19.69 10.53
CA ARG A 28 43.13 20.44 9.26
C ARG A 28 42.00 20.14 8.27
N ASP A 29 41.62 18.88 8.06
CA ASP A 29 40.51 18.50 7.18
C ASP A 29 39.17 19.12 7.65
N ASP A 30 38.93 19.20 8.96
CA ASP A 30 37.69 19.77 9.51
C ASP A 30 37.66 21.31 9.35
N LEU A 31 38.82 21.96 9.46
CA LEU A 31 38.99 23.40 9.19
C LEU A 31 38.76 23.72 7.71
N ILE A 32 39.38 22.96 6.79
CA ILE A 32 39.19 23.09 5.34
C ILE A 32 37.71 22.92 4.97
N TYR A 33 37.03 21.97 5.60
CA TYR A 33 35.60 21.74 5.39
C TYR A 33 34.71 22.87 5.95
N GLY A 34 35.11 23.48 7.07
CA GLY A 34 34.49 24.68 7.63
C GLY A 34 34.66 25.90 6.72
N GLU A 35 35.88 26.15 6.23
CA GLU A 35 36.21 27.20 5.26
C GLU A 35 35.38 27.07 3.98
N LEU A 36 35.34 25.88 3.39
CA LEU A 36 34.54 25.53 2.22
C LEU A 36 33.04 25.85 2.41
N LEU A 37 32.48 25.55 3.58
CA LEU A 37 31.10 25.88 3.92
C LEU A 37 30.89 27.40 4.11
N ILE A 38 31.82 28.10 4.77
CA ILE A 38 31.77 29.56 4.95
C ILE A 38 31.83 30.28 3.60
N ILE A 39 32.80 29.93 2.75
CA ILE A 39 32.95 30.51 1.40
C ILE A 39 31.71 30.23 0.55
N SER A 40 31.17 29.00 0.59
CA SER A 40 29.91 28.67 -0.11
C SER A 40 28.71 29.48 0.41
N PHE A 41 28.64 29.75 1.72
CA PHE A 41 27.60 30.61 2.30
C PHE A 41 27.76 32.08 1.86
N LEU A 42 28.98 32.62 1.86
CA LEU A 42 29.28 33.97 1.39
C LEU A 42 28.94 34.14 -0.11
N PHE A 43 29.31 33.19 -0.98
CA PHE A 43 28.88 33.19 -2.37
C PHE A 43 27.35 33.16 -2.50
N SER A 44 26.64 32.42 -1.64
CA SER A 44 25.17 32.37 -1.65
C SER A 44 24.52 33.74 -1.35
N LEU A 45 25.15 34.58 -0.51
CA LEU A 45 24.69 35.95 -0.27
C LEU A 45 24.88 36.87 -1.49
N VAL A 46 25.90 36.63 -2.32
CA VAL A 46 26.13 37.35 -3.58
C VAL A 46 25.16 36.86 -4.66
N MET A 47 25.05 35.55 -4.85
CA MET A 47 24.16 34.89 -5.82
C MET A 47 22.70 35.30 -5.65
N ARG A 48 22.26 35.51 -4.40
CA ARG A 48 20.91 35.97 -4.08
C ARG A 48 20.58 37.38 -4.61
N LYS A 49 21.57 38.20 -4.95
CA LYS A 49 21.37 39.52 -5.59
C LYS A 49 21.12 39.41 -7.10
N ILE A 50 21.32 38.24 -7.72
CA ILE A 50 21.19 38.03 -9.17
C ILE A 50 19.74 37.62 -9.49
N ARG A 51 18.98 38.51 -10.13
CA ARG A 51 17.59 38.24 -10.57
C ARG A 51 17.49 37.24 -11.73
N TRP A 52 18.41 37.29 -12.70
CA TRP A 52 18.34 36.46 -13.91
C TRP A 52 18.73 35.00 -13.66
N GLY A 53 17.80 34.07 -13.82
CA GLY A 53 17.95 32.65 -13.54
C GLY A 53 19.03 31.95 -14.38
N ILE A 54 19.16 32.31 -15.67
CA ILE A 54 20.21 31.77 -16.53
C ILE A 54 21.62 32.23 -16.11
N VAL A 55 21.75 33.48 -15.64
CA VAL A 55 23.01 33.99 -15.07
C VAL A 55 23.31 33.25 -13.75
N ARG A 56 22.30 32.98 -12.93
CA ARG A 56 22.47 32.14 -11.73
C ARG A 56 22.91 30.71 -12.06
N GLU A 57 22.33 30.07 -13.08
CA GLU A 57 22.71 28.73 -13.53
C GLU A 57 24.19 28.68 -13.96
N MET A 58 24.64 29.64 -14.77
CA MET A 58 26.05 29.72 -15.18
C MET A 58 26.99 30.04 -14.01
N CYS A 59 26.72 31.09 -13.23
CA CYS A 59 27.56 31.49 -12.10
C CYS A 59 27.66 30.39 -11.04
N SER A 60 26.57 29.67 -10.74
CA SER A 60 26.59 28.62 -9.69
C SER A 60 27.38 27.37 -10.10
N GLY A 61 27.37 27.02 -11.40
CA GLY A 61 28.23 25.95 -11.93
C GLY A 61 29.71 26.37 -11.97
N LEU A 62 30.00 27.59 -12.41
CA LEU A 62 31.36 28.15 -12.43
C LEU A 62 31.96 28.25 -11.01
N ILE A 63 31.20 28.74 -10.04
CA ILE A 63 31.59 28.76 -8.61
C ILE A 63 31.85 27.33 -8.11
N GLY A 64 30.98 26.36 -8.43
CA GLY A 64 31.14 24.98 -7.98
C GLY A 64 32.40 24.30 -8.52
N ILE A 65 32.69 24.48 -9.82
CA ILE A 65 33.94 23.98 -10.43
C ILE A 65 35.16 24.68 -9.82
N SER A 66 35.09 26.01 -9.66
CA SER A 66 36.18 26.81 -9.08
C SER A 66 36.49 26.41 -7.64
N LEU A 67 35.47 26.12 -6.82
CA LEU A 67 35.63 25.64 -5.45
C LEU A 67 36.23 24.23 -5.40
N ILE A 68 35.82 23.30 -6.27
CA ILE A 68 36.46 21.98 -6.35
C ILE A 68 37.94 22.12 -6.75
N TYR A 69 38.25 22.99 -7.71
CA TYR A 69 39.62 23.23 -8.14
C TYR A 69 40.45 23.92 -7.05
N TYR A 70 39.90 24.89 -6.32
CA TYR A 70 40.58 25.57 -5.21
C TYR A 70 40.95 24.59 -4.09
N PHE A 71 40.00 23.77 -3.63
CA PHE A 71 40.23 22.87 -2.49
C PHE A 71 40.94 21.55 -2.86
N ILE A 72 40.96 21.14 -4.14
CA ILE A 72 41.40 19.79 -4.54
C ILE A 72 42.23 19.74 -5.85
N GLY A 73 42.37 20.86 -6.56
CA GLY A 73 43.17 20.98 -7.78
C GLY A 73 42.77 20.00 -8.88
N TRP A 74 43.79 19.43 -9.54
CA TRP A 74 43.64 18.48 -10.65
C TRP A 74 42.80 17.23 -10.35
N LYS A 75 42.57 16.89 -9.06
CA LYS A 75 41.67 15.79 -8.67
C LYS A 75 40.20 16.06 -9.04
N LEU A 76 39.85 17.29 -9.45
CA LEU A 76 38.62 17.64 -10.17
C LEU A 76 38.34 16.69 -11.35
N LEU A 77 39.38 16.24 -12.07
CA LEU A 77 39.27 15.32 -13.21
C LEU A 77 38.50 14.03 -12.88
N TYR A 78 38.60 13.53 -11.64
CA TYR A 78 37.84 12.35 -11.20
C TYR A 78 36.33 12.59 -11.17
N SER A 79 35.84 13.81 -10.97
CA SER A 79 34.41 14.10 -11.11
C SER A 79 34.04 14.37 -12.57
N LEU A 80 34.95 15.03 -13.31
CA LEU A 80 34.70 15.45 -14.68
C LEU A 80 34.50 14.26 -15.63
N LEU A 81 35.32 13.22 -15.50
CA LEU A 81 35.23 12.01 -16.31
C LEU A 81 33.87 11.33 -16.19
N ILE A 82 33.34 11.14 -14.96
CA ILE A 82 32.07 10.46 -14.74
C ILE A 82 30.85 11.32 -15.07
N VAL A 83 30.96 12.66 -14.95
CA VAL A 83 29.96 13.62 -15.46
C VAL A 83 29.86 13.53 -16.99
N ILE A 84 30.99 13.64 -17.70
CA ILE A 84 31.03 13.53 -19.17
C ILE A 84 30.48 12.17 -19.62
N PHE A 85 30.90 11.07 -18.99
CA PHE A 85 30.44 9.73 -19.35
C PHE A 85 28.94 9.53 -19.10
N ASN A 86 28.38 10.10 -18.02
CA ASN A 86 26.93 10.08 -17.80
C ASN A 86 26.16 10.97 -18.78
N ILE A 87 26.73 12.10 -19.22
CA ILE A 87 26.13 12.93 -20.28
C ILE A 87 26.05 12.14 -21.60
N ILE A 88 27.10 11.39 -21.96
CA ILE A 88 27.13 10.50 -23.13
C ILE A 88 26.13 9.33 -22.98
N ILE A 89 26.06 8.70 -21.80
CA ILE A 89 25.05 7.68 -21.50
C ILE A 89 23.63 8.23 -21.73
N ASN A 90 23.35 9.44 -21.22
CA ASN A 90 22.03 10.06 -21.35
C ASN A 90 21.64 10.34 -22.81
N SER A 91 22.57 10.76 -23.67
CA SER A 91 22.28 11.01 -25.09
C SER A 91 22.19 9.74 -25.94
N VAL A 92 22.95 8.68 -25.63
CA VAL A 92 23.05 7.47 -26.48
C VAL A 92 22.08 6.35 -26.05
N VAL A 93 21.76 6.20 -24.76
CA VAL A 93 21.11 4.98 -24.25
C VAL A 93 19.57 5.07 -24.26
N LYS A 94 18.94 4.02 -24.81
CA LYS A 94 17.47 3.89 -24.92
C LYS A 94 16.78 3.75 -23.56
N ASN A 95 15.58 4.34 -23.46
CA ASN A 95 14.74 4.53 -22.27
C ASN A 95 14.75 3.39 -21.23
N ARG A 96 14.61 2.14 -21.67
CA ARG A 96 14.44 0.97 -20.79
C ARG A 96 15.68 0.65 -19.94
N TYR A 97 16.87 0.96 -20.43
CA TYR A 97 18.14 0.57 -19.80
C TYR A 97 18.94 1.75 -19.23
N LEU A 98 18.62 2.99 -19.63
CA LEU A 98 19.33 4.20 -19.26
C LEU A 98 19.66 4.32 -17.76
N PRO A 99 18.71 4.19 -16.81
CA PRO A 99 19.03 4.37 -15.40
C PRO A 99 19.87 3.22 -14.82
N LEU A 100 19.72 2.01 -15.34
CA LEU A 100 20.48 0.85 -14.88
C LEU A 100 21.94 0.95 -15.33
N ILE A 101 22.18 1.40 -16.56
CA ILE A 101 23.53 1.64 -17.08
C ILE A 101 24.21 2.79 -16.33
N SER A 102 23.52 3.93 -16.15
CA SER A 102 24.04 5.03 -15.32
C SER A 102 24.36 4.58 -13.88
N PHE A 103 23.45 3.83 -13.24
CA PHE A 103 23.67 3.29 -11.89
C PHE A 103 24.91 2.40 -11.83
N ILE A 104 24.99 1.38 -12.69
CA ILE A 104 26.10 0.41 -12.69
C ILE A 104 27.42 1.13 -12.97
N THR A 105 27.51 1.93 -14.03
CA THR A 105 28.75 2.64 -14.37
C THR A 105 29.19 3.56 -13.25
N THR A 106 28.29 4.35 -12.67
CA THR A 106 28.64 5.33 -11.63
C THR A 106 29.07 4.65 -10.32
N PHE A 107 28.43 3.53 -9.94
CA PHE A 107 28.84 2.75 -8.77
C PHE A 107 30.14 1.95 -9.00
N VAL A 108 30.36 1.38 -10.19
CA VAL A 108 31.63 0.74 -10.56
C VAL A 108 32.77 1.75 -10.54
N TYR A 109 32.55 2.95 -11.08
CA TYR A 109 33.53 4.03 -11.05
C TYR A 109 33.83 4.55 -9.63
N LEU A 110 32.80 4.69 -8.79
CA LEU A 110 32.98 5.01 -7.36
C LEU A 110 33.78 3.94 -6.61
N GLY A 111 33.58 2.66 -6.95
CA GLY A 111 34.39 1.55 -6.46
C GLY A 111 35.84 1.64 -6.92
N PHE A 112 36.07 1.89 -8.21
CA PHE A 112 37.40 2.08 -8.79
C PHE A 112 38.16 3.23 -8.12
N LEU A 113 37.56 4.41 -7.97
CA LEU A 113 38.21 5.56 -7.30
C LEU A 113 38.60 5.27 -5.84
N ARG A 114 37.93 4.33 -5.18
CA ARG A 114 38.25 3.90 -3.81
C ARG A 114 39.32 2.81 -3.78
N ALA A 115 39.31 1.91 -4.76
CA ALA A 115 40.33 0.89 -4.96
C ALA A 115 41.60 1.41 -5.64
N ILE A 116 41.63 2.64 -6.16
CA ILE A 116 42.72 3.18 -6.99
C ILE A 116 44.11 3.11 -6.33
N HIS A 117 44.15 3.14 -4.99
CA HIS A 117 45.37 3.02 -4.20
C HIS A 117 45.99 1.63 -4.21
N LEU A 118 45.19 0.59 -4.50
CA LEU A 118 45.68 -0.78 -4.73
C LEU A 118 46.41 -0.92 -6.08
N ILE A 119 46.36 0.13 -6.91
CA ILE A 119 46.99 0.21 -8.24
C ILE A 119 48.07 1.32 -8.26
N GLY A 120 48.65 1.65 -7.10
CA GLY A 120 49.81 2.55 -6.97
C GLY A 120 49.53 4.05 -6.94
N PHE A 121 48.27 4.49 -7.04
CA PHE A 121 47.90 5.91 -6.90
C PHE A 121 47.72 6.33 -5.43
N PRO A 122 47.82 7.62 -5.08
CA PRO A 122 47.46 8.09 -3.75
C PRO A 122 45.96 7.89 -3.48
N ALA A 123 45.61 7.52 -2.25
CA ALA A 123 44.22 7.37 -1.82
C ALA A 123 43.42 8.69 -1.98
N LEU A 124 42.11 8.57 -2.23
CA LEU A 124 41.24 9.71 -2.47
C LEU A 124 41.02 10.51 -1.17
N VAL A 125 41.24 11.82 -1.20
CA VAL A 125 41.14 12.72 -0.03
C VAL A 125 39.70 12.81 0.47
N SER A 126 39.50 13.09 1.77
CA SER A 126 38.19 13.20 2.42
C SER A 126 37.20 14.08 1.62
N HIS A 127 37.59 15.30 1.27
CA HIS A 127 36.76 16.24 0.50
C HIS A 127 36.49 15.76 -0.95
N SER A 128 37.43 15.03 -1.55
CA SER A 128 37.22 14.40 -2.87
C SER A 128 36.14 13.32 -2.81
N ASN A 129 36.16 12.49 -1.77
CA ASN A 129 35.09 11.50 -1.55
C ASN A 129 33.74 12.17 -1.36
N ALA A 130 33.66 13.27 -0.60
CA ALA A 130 32.42 14.00 -0.34
C ALA A 130 31.73 14.51 -1.63
N ILE A 131 32.50 15.00 -2.61
CA ILE A 131 31.96 15.37 -3.93
C ILE A 131 31.50 14.14 -4.71
N GLN A 132 32.27 13.06 -4.72
CA GLN A 132 31.89 11.82 -5.42
C GLN A 132 30.62 11.18 -4.84
N LEU A 133 30.39 11.30 -3.53
CA LEU A 133 29.14 10.91 -2.87
C LEU A 133 27.94 11.62 -3.51
N ILE A 134 27.94 12.96 -3.52
CA ILE A 134 26.83 13.77 -4.07
C ILE A 134 26.71 13.64 -5.59
N MET A 135 27.85 13.60 -6.30
CA MET A 135 27.87 13.45 -7.75
C MET A 135 27.24 12.11 -8.19
N THR A 136 27.52 11.03 -7.46
CA THR A 136 26.89 9.72 -7.69
C THR A 136 25.36 9.81 -7.60
N LEU A 137 24.84 10.54 -6.60
CA LEU A 137 23.40 10.72 -6.44
C LEU A 137 22.79 11.58 -7.55
N ARG A 138 23.44 12.69 -7.92
CA ARG A 138 22.98 13.63 -8.97
C ARG A 138 22.91 12.97 -10.36
N LEU A 139 23.98 12.30 -10.79
CA LEU A 139 24.08 11.72 -12.14
C LEU A 139 23.08 10.56 -12.34
N VAL A 140 22.99 9.67 -11.37
CA VAL A 140 22.06 8.54 -11.40
C VAL A 140 20.61 9.02 -11.24
N GLY A 141 20.35 9.97 -10.33
CA GLY A 141 19.03 10.58 -10.13
C GLY A 141 18.51 11.26 -11.40
N LEU A 142 19.34 12.07 -12.06
CA LEU A 142 19.03 12.69 -13.34
C LEU A 142 18.71 11.66 -14.42
N SER A 143 19.49 10.57 -14.51
CA SER A 143 19.27 9.51 -15.50
C SER A 143 17.94 8.77 -15.28
N PHE A 144 17.47 8.66 -14.03
CA PHE A 144 16.09 8.23 -13.73
C PHE A 144 15.04 9.28 -14.13
N GLU A 145 15.23 10.57 -13.79
CA GLU A 145 14.29 11.65 -14.16
C GLU A 145 14.13 11.76 -15.69
N ILE A 146 15.21 11.62 -16.46
CA ILE A 146 15.19 11.57 -17.93
C ILE A 146 14.43 10.33 -18.40
N ALA A 147 14.78 9.13 -17.91
CA ALA A 147 14.13 7.90 -18.36
C ALA A 147 12.64 7.81 -18.00
N ASP A 148 12.22 8.39 -16.87
CA ASP A 148 10.81 8.45 -16.48
C ASP A 148 10.06 9.53 -17.31
N SER A 149 10.73 10.63 -17.71
CA SER A 149 10.17 11.67 -18.60
C SER A 149 10.08 11.26 -20.07
N ARG A 150 11.06 10.52 -20.61
CA ARG A 150 11.02 9.94 -21.96
C ARG A 150 9.94 8.85 -22.10
N ARG A 151 9.41 8.33 -20.98
CA ARG A 151 8.37 7.29 -20.92
C ARG A 151 7.02 7.80 -20.41
N LYS A 152 6.86 9.12 -20.31
CA LYS A 152 5.62 9.78 -19.87
C LYS A 152 4.37 9.28 -20.64
N ASP A 153 4.54 8.96 -21.93
CA ASP A 153 3.48 8.51 -22.83
C ASP A 153 3.38 6.96 -22.92
N GLU A 154 4.46 6.23 -22.59
CA GLU A 154 4.49 4.75 -22.58
C GLU A 154 3.74 4.14 -21.39
N THR A 155 3.49 4.92 -20.33
CA THR A 155 3.08 4.41 -19.01
C THR A 155 1.94 5.24 -18.42
N LYS A 156 0.93 4.59 -17.80
CA LYS A 156 -0.16 5.26 -17.07
C LYS A 156 0.32 5.92 -15.76
N PHE A 157 1.18 6.91 -15.87
CA PHE A 157 1.55 7.80 -14.76
C PHE A 157 0.38 8.73 -14.41
N ASP A 158 0.21 9.03 -13.12
CA ASP A 158 -0.75 10.06 -12.69
C ASP A 158 -0.14 11.46 -12.93
N PRO A 159 -0.67 12.29 -13.86
CA PRO A 159 -0.06 13.57 -14.22
C PRO A 159 -0.08 14.60 -13.08
N GLN A 160 -0.95 14.41 -12.08
CA GLN A 160 -1.02 15.29 -10.91
C GLN A 160 0.04 14.96 -9.85
N LYS A 161 0.56 13.72 -9.84
CA LYS A 161 1.50 13.23 -8.81
C LYS A 161 2.92 12.97 -9.32
N THR A 162 3.06 12.73 -10.63
CA THR A 162 4.31 12.37 -11.30
C THR A 162 4.91 13.62 -11.93
N ARG A 163 6.11 13.99 -11.51
CA ARG A 163 6.78 15.18 -12.00
C ARG A 163 7.76 14.81 -13.12
N PHE A 164 7.44 15.23 -14.33
CA PHE A 164 8.33 15.10 -15.49
C PHE A 164 9.19 16.36 -15.66
N ILE A 165 10.39 16.18 -16.19
CA ILE A 165 11.33 17.26 -16.52
C ILE A 165 11.32 17.52 -18.03
N LYS A 166 11.63 18.76 -18.42
CA LYS A 166 12.15 19.01 -19.77
C LYS A 166 13.55 18.39 -19.83
N GLU A 167 13.82 17.61 -20.88
CA GLU A 167 15.11 16.93 -21.03
C GLU A 167 16.25 17.97 -21.09
N PRO A 168 17.33 17.81 -20.29
CA PRO A 168 18.42 18.78 -20.25
C PRO A 168 19.23 18.76 -21.54
N SER A 169 19.77 19.92 -21.93
CA SER A 169 20.95 19.94 -22.79
C SER A 169 22.16 19.35 -22.05
N TRP A 170 23.20 18.92 -22.79
CA TRP A 170 24.45 18.46 -22.20
C TRP A 170 25.05 19.50 -21.23
N TRP A 171 24.89 20.79 -21.55
CA TRP A 171 25.34 21.92 -20.73
C TRP A 171 24.51 22.11 -19.45
N GLN A 172 23.18 21.94 -19.52
CA GLN A 172 22.32 21.98 -18.32
C GLN A 172 22.58 20.80 -17.39
N ALA A 173 22.82 19.60 -17.94
CA ALA A 173 23.22 18.43 -17.15
C ALA A 173 24.58 18.65 -16.46
N PHE A 174 25.53 19.29 -17.16
CA PHE A 174 26.84 19.67 -16.61
C PHE A 174 26.73 20.72 -15.50
N LEU A 175 26.00 21.82 -15.71
CA LEU A 175 25.81 22.89 -14.72
C LEU A 175 25.02 22.41 -13.49
N TYR A 176 23.99 21.58 -13.65
CA TYR A 176 23.32 20.91 -12.53
C TYR A 176 24.28 20.02 -11.73
N SER A 177 25.08 19.21 -12.42
CA SER A 177 26.07 18.32 -11.79
C SER A 177 27.02 19.12 -10.89
N TYR A 178 27.54 20.24 -11.41
CA TYR A 178 28.49 21.12 -10.71
C TYR A 178 27.86 22.26 -9.89
N ASN A 179 26.54 22.33 -9.76
CA ASN A 179 25.87 23.40 -9.02
C ASN A 179 26.32 23.43 -7.55
N PHE A 180 27.05 24.47 -7.12
CA PHE A 180 27.73 24.50 -5.81
C PHE A 180 26.81 24.27 -4.58
N PRO A 181 25.54 24.74 -4.55
CA PRO A 181 24.68 24.51 -3.39
C PRO A 181 24.42 23.01 -3.18
N GLY A 182 24.79 22.50 -2.01
CA GLY A 182 24.69 21.08 -1.65
C GLY A 182 25.73 20.14 -2.28
N LEU A 183 26.67 20.65 -3.09
CA LEU A 183 27.67 19.85 -3.82
C LEU A 183 28.64 19.08 -2.92
N PHE A 184 29.03 19.66 -1.79
CA PHE A 184 30.10 19.14 -0.91
C PHE A 184 29.59 18.39 0.32
N THR A 185 28.31 18.55 0.66
CA THR A 185 27.75 18.19 1.98
C THR A 185 26.37 17.55 1.90
N GLY A 186 25.71 17.61 0.73
CA GLY A 186 24.25 17.59 0.67
C GLY A 186 23.68 18.95 1.12
N PRO A 187 22.35 19.14 1.13
CA PRO A 187 21.30 18.17 0.82
C PRO A 187 21.30 17.69 -0.64
N TYR A 188 20.85 16.45 -0.89
CA TYR A 188 20.51 16.01 -2.24
C TYR A 188 19.16 16.62 -2.67
N TYR A 189 19.05 17.00 -3.94
CA TYR A 189 17.82 17.44 -4.57
C TYR A 189 17.83 17.00 -6.05
N THR A 190 16.65 16.82 -6.63
CA THR A 190 16.44 16.41 -8.03
C THR A 190 16.73 17.52 -9.03
N TYR A 191 16.92 17.16 -10.30
CA TYR A 191 17.02 18.13 -11.39
C TYR A 191 15.73 18.94 -11.54
N ALA A 192 14.57 18.31 -11.27
CA ALA A 192 13.30 19.00 -11.18
C ALA A 192 13.30 20.15 -10.14
N ILE A 193 13.85 19.93 -8.93
CA ILE A 193 13.98 20.99 -7.90
C ILE A 193 14.97 22.07 -8.35
N TYR A 194 16.07 21.70 -9.00
CA TYR A 194 17.03 22.66 -9.56
C TYR A 194 16.37 23.61 -10.59
N ARG A 195 15.59 23.06 -11.52
CA ARG A 195 14.93 23.87 -12.55
C ARG A 195 13.88 24.84 -12.02
N ASP A 196 13.17 24.54 -10.92
CA ASP A 196 12.26 25.52 -10.29
C ASP A 196 12.94 26.83 -9.87
N VAL A 197 14.26 26.79 -9.63
CA VAL A 197 15.07 27.97 -9.23
C VAL A 197 15.65 28.70 -10.44
N VAL A 198 15.96 27.96 -11.51
CA VAL A 198 16.54 28.53 -12.73
C VAL A 198 15.47 29.10 -13.65
N ASP A 199 14.31 28.47 -13.75
CA ASP A 199 13.17 28.91 -14.57
C ASP A 199 12.26 29.93 -13.86
N ASN A 200 12.65 30.42 -12.67
CA ASN A 200 11.93 31.45 -11.90
C ASN A 200 12.87 32.59 -11.45
N ASP A 201 12.94 33.68 -12.23
CA ASP A 201 13.76 34.85 -11.91
C ASP A 201 13.45 35.44 -10.51
N ASN A 202 12.16 35.52 -10.16
CA ASN A 202 11.64 36.19 -8.96
C ASN A 202 11.82 35.40 -7.66
N ILE A 203 12.33 34.16 -7.70
CA ILE A 203 12.45 33.29 -6.51
C ILE A 203 13.30 33.90 -5.38
N MET A 204 14.23 34.81 -5.72
CA MET A 204 15.11 35.48 -4.74
C MET A 204 14.39 36.58 -3.94
N GLU A 205 13.20 37.01 -4.36
CA GLU A 205 12.39 38.01 -3.65
C GLU A 205 11.59 37.41 -2.49
N ILE A 206 11.40 36.08 -2.48
CA ILE A 206 10.75 35.35 -1.38
C ILE A 206 11.65 35.40 -0.14
N SER A 207 11.17 35.97 0.97
CA SER A 207 11.95 36.04 2.21
C SER A 207 12.27 34.66 2.77
N VAL A 208 13.55 34.39 3.03
CA VAL A 208 14.04 33.11 3.55
C VAL A 208 14.54 33.18 5.01
N TRP A 209 14.51 34.36 5.64
CA TRP A 209 15.12 34.59 6.95
C TRP A 209 14.56 33.67 8.04
N GLU A 210 13.24 33.44 8.03
CA GLU A 210 12.54 32.47 8.89
C GLU A 210 13.19 31.08 8.87
N HIS A 211 13.52 30.59 7.66
CA HIS A 211 14.06 29.26 7.42
C HIS A 211 15.55 29.14 7.75
N ILE A 212 16.29 30.25 7.71
CA ILE A 212 17.69 30.33 8.14
C ILE A 212 17.76 30.44 9.67
N ARG A 213 16.88 31.21 10.31
CA ARG A 213 16.84 31.44 11.76
C ARG A 213 16.75 30.14 12.57
N TRP A 214 15.88 29.21 12.16
CA TRP A 214 15.79 27.89 12.81
C TRP A 214 17.08 27.06 12.65
N ARG A 215 17.75 27.15 11.50
CA ARG A 215 19.03 26.47 11.26
C ARG A 215 20.16 27.07 12.08
N LEU A 216 20.19 28.40 12.20
CA LEU A 216 21.11 29.13 13.06
C LEU A 216 20.95 28.74 14.54
N TYR A 217 19.72 28.62 15.06
CA TYR A 217 19.52 28.13 16.44
C TYR A 217 20.09 26.72 16.65
N ASN A 218 19.93 25.81 15.69
CA ASN A 218 20.47 24.46 15.80
C ASN A 218 21.99 24.41 15.66
N PHE A 219 22.56 25.22 14.76
CA PHE A 219 24.00 25.41 14.64
C PHE A 219 24.63 25.97 15.92
N ALA A 220 23.98 26.96 16.55
CA ALA A 220 24.49 27.68 17.72
C ALA A 220 24.69 26.78 18.96
N TRP A 221 23.92 25.71 19.13
CA TRP A 221 24.16 24.72 20.19
C TRP A 221 25.00 23.53 19.71
N SER A 222 24.81 23.07 18.47
CA SER A 222 25.48 21.84 17.99
C SER A 222 26.96 22.02 17.67
N LEU A 223 27.40 23.21 17.24
CA LEU A 223 28.82 23.46 16.99
C LEU A 223 29.66 23.51 18.29
N PRO A 224 29.28 24.27 19.34
CA PRO A 224 29.98 24.20 20.63
C PRO A 224 29.93 22.79 21.24
N ALA A 225 28.79 22.10 21.16
CA ALA A 225 28.67 20.72 21.66
C ALA A 225 29.60 19.75 20.91
N PHE A 226 29.73 19.89 19.58
CA PHE A 226 30.71 19.11 18.80
C PHE A 226 32.14 19.39 19.26
N ILE A 227 32.56 20.66 19.35
CA ILE A 227 33.93 21.02 19.71
C ILE A 227 34.29 20.51 21.12
N LEU A 228 33.42 20.75 22.11
CA LEU A 228 33.65 20.34 23.50
C LEU A 228 33.70 18.81 23.65
N LEU A 229 32.78 18.08 23.01
CA LEU A 229 32.73 16.62 23.12
C LEU A 229 33.81 15.93 22.26
N LEU A 230 34.26 16.52 21.15
CA LEU A 230 35.41 16.02 20.39
C LEU A 230 36.70 16.16 21.20
N TYR A 231 36.90 17.30 21.85
CA TYR A 231 38.06 17.55 22.72
C TYR A 231 38.08 16.61 23.94
N ALA A 232 36.92 16.39 24.57
CA ALA A 232 36.82 15.50 25.74
C ALA A 232 36.86 14.01 25.37
N PHE A 233 36.39 13.62 24.18
CA PHE A 233 36.24 12.23 23.76
C PHE A 233 36.68 12.00 22.29
N PRO A 234 37.97 12.17 21.95
CA PRO A 234 38.47 11.90 20.61
C PRO A 234 38.35 10.40 20.26
N LEU A 235 38.08 10.10 18.98
CA LEU A 235 37.88 8.74 18.48
C LEU A 235 39.07 7.82 18.76
N GLU A 236 40.26 8.41 18.78
CA GLU A 236 41.55 7.78 19.02
C GLU A 236 41.59 7.04 20.37
N MET A 237 40.79 7.45 21.38
CA MET A 237 40.63 6.71 22.64
C MET A 237 40.18 5.26 22.42
N MET A 238 39.27 5.01 21.47
CA MET A 238 38.75 3.66 21.19
C MET A 238 39.78 2.73 20.51
N ARG A 239 40.93 3.25 20.07
CA ARG A 239 42.02 2.46 19.47
C ARG A 239 43.11 2.07 20.49
N LYS A 240 43.25 2.82 21.59
CA LYS A 240 44.24 2.56 22.64
C LYS A 240 43.95 1.28 23.43
N ASP A 241 44.99 0.60 23.91
CA ASP A 241 44.84 -0.63 24.70
C ASP A 241 44.21 -0.38 26.09
N GLU A 242 44.49 0.79 26.70
CA GLU A 242 43.90 1.27 27.96
C GLU A 242 42.37 1.13 27.99
N PHE A 243 41.70 1.51 26.91
CA PHE A 243 40.24 1.45 26.74
C PHE A 243 39.67 0.02 26.79
N PHE A 244 40.49 -0.99 26.49
CA PHE A 244 40.10 -2.40 26.55
C PHE A 244 40.30 -3.05 27.93
N ASN A 245 41.11 -2.43 28.80
CA ASN A 245 41.26 -2.85 30.21
C ASN A 245 40.08 -2.39 31.08
N GLU A 246 39.36 -1.36 30.63
CA GLU A 246 38.23 -0.76 31.33
C GLU A 246 36.96 -1.64 31.40
N THR A 247 35.94 -1.16 32.11
CA THR A 247 34.64 -1.84 32.17
C THR A 247 33.87 -1.79 30.84
N VAL A 248 33.01 -2.79 30.59
CA VAL A 248 32.09 -2.80 29.42
C VAL A 248 31.16 -1.58 29.43
N PHE A 249 30.70 -1.16 30.61
CA PHE A 249 29.86 0.03 30.77
C PHE A 249 30.60 1.31 30.38
N TYR A 250 31.87 1.46 30.78
CA TYR A 250 32.72 2.58 30.38
C TYR A 250 32.90 2.60 28.85
N ARG A 251 33.27 1.47 28.24
CA ARG A 251 33.41 1.34 26.77
C ARG A 251 32.16 1.75 26.00
N ILE A 252 30.99 1.30 26.43
CA ILE A 252 29.70 1.67 25.81
C ILE A 252 29.40 3.16 26.00
N SER A 253 29.64 3.71 27.20
CA SER A 253 29.39 5.12 27.52
C SER A 253 30.27 6.08 26.71
N ILE A 254 31.58 5.80 26.62
CA ILE A 254 32.51 6.57 25.78
C ILE A 254 32.14 6.46 24.30
N SER A 255 31.80 5.26 23.80
CA SER A 255 31.33 5.09 22.42
C SER A 255 30.02 5.85 22.13
N PHE A 256 29.14 6.01 23.11
CA PHE A 256 27.93 6.84 22.98
C PHE A 256 28.26 8.33 22.92
N LEU A 257 29.21 8.81 23.74
CA LEU A 257 29.68 10.21 23.72
C LEU A 257 30.41 10.55 22.41
N ILE A 258 31.19 9.61 21.88
CA ILE A 258 31.82 9.72 20.55
C ILE A 258 30.76 9.79 19.44
N PHE A 259 29.71 8.96 19.52
CA PHE A 259 28.59 9.08 18.58
C PHE A 259 27.79 10.39 18.77
N LEU A 260 27.68 10.91 19.99
CA LEU A 260 27.03 12.20 20.25
C LEU A 260 27.76 13.34 19.54
N TRP A 261 29.09 13.45 19.66
CA TRP A 261 29.83 14.51 18.94
C TRP A 261 29.78 14.31 17.42
N MET A 262 29.81 13.06 16.93
CA MET A 262 29.65 12.73 15.51
C MET A 262 28.31 13.25 14.97
N ARG A 263 27.22 13.10 15.74
CA ARG A 263 25.92 13.68 15.39
C ARG A 263 25.93 15.20 15.44
N CYS A 264 26.47 15.82 16.49
CA CYS A 264 26.60 17.28 16.59
C CYS A 264 27.41 17.90 15.42
N ARG A 265 28.48 17.23 14.96
CA ARG A 265 29.25 17.59 13.77
C ARG A 265 28.39 17.61 12.50
N VAL A 266 27.63 16.53 12.27
CA VAL A 266 26.73 16.40 11.12
C VAL A 266 25.61 17.46 11.18
N TYR A 267 25.03 17.68 12.36
CA TYR A 267 24.01 18.72 12.57
C TYR A 267 24.56 20.11 12.21
N SER A 268 25.73 20.47 12.74
CA SER A 268 26.40 21.75 12.46
C SER A 268 26.63 21.96 10.96
N ALA A 269 27.27 20.99 10.30
CA ALA A 269 27.60 21.08 8.88
C ALA A 269 26.35 21.24 7.99
N TRP A 270 25.27 20.50 8.29
CA TRP A 270 24.07 20.51 7.47
C TRP A 270 23.13 21.69 7.76
N MET A 271 23.15 22.27 8.96
CA MET A 271 22.46 23.55 9.19
C MET A 271 23.05 24.65 8.29
N VAL A 272 24.37 24.67 8.05
CA VAL A 272 24.99 25.58 7.07
C VAL A 272 24.65 25.17 5.64
N ALA A 273 24.79 23.89 5.28
CA ALA A 273 24.60 23.43 3.89
C ALA A 273 23.13 23.47 3.39
N GLU A 274 22.15 23.24 4.27
CA GLU A 274 20.75 23.53 3.96
C GLU A 274 20.50 25.03 3.85
N SER A 275 21.15 25.87 4.68
CA SER A 275 21.03 27.33 4.58
C SER A 275 21.63 27.88 3.28
N ILE A 276 22.71 27.29 2.78
CA ILE A 276 23.27 27.55 1.43
C ILE A 276 22.21 27.27 0.36
N CYS A 277 21.53 26.13 0.42
CA CYS A 277 20.47 25.80 -0.56
C CYS A 277 19.30 26.79 -0.48
N VAL A 278 18.85 27.11 0.74
CA VAL A 278 17.78 28.08 1.02
C VAL A 278 18.12 29.50 0.55
N LEU A 279 19.35 29.97 0.75
CA LEU A 279 19.80 31.28 0.25
C LEU A 279 19.72 31.37 -1.28
N ASN A 280 20.03 30.28 -1.97
CA ASN A 280 19.89 30.15 -3.43
C ASN A 280 18.45 29.76 -3.87
N GLY A 281 17.45 29.80 -2.98
CA GLY A 281 16.04 29.50 -3.30
C GLY A 281 15.71 28.01 -3.49
N ILE A 282 16.70 27.12 -3.39
CA ILE A 282 16.53 25.68 -3.64
C ILE A 282 15.69 25.05 -2.53
N GLY A 283 14.58 24.41 -2.90
CA GLY A 283 13.68 23.75 -1.98
C GLY A 283 12.65 24.66 -1.31
N ILE A 284 12.55 25.94 -1.71
CA ILE A 284 11.54 26.88 -1.22
C ILE A 284 10.24 26.74 -2.03
N TYR A 285 9.15 26.40 -1.37
CA TYR A 285 7.85 26.17 -2.01
C TYR A 285 6.68 26.70 -1.18
N PRO A 286 5.56 27.12 -1.80
CA PRO A 286 4.31 27.43 -1.10
C PRO A 286 3.88 26.25 -0.22
N GLU A 287 3.48 26.51 1.03
CA GLU A 287 3.17 25.45 1.98
C GLU A 287 2.00 24.55 1.49
N GLU A 288 1.01 25.15 0.82
CA GLU A 288 -0.15 24.46 0.26
C GLU A 288 0.20 23.57 -0.95
N SER A 289 1.38 23.72 -1.56
CA SER A 289 1.89 22.77 -2.55
C SER A 289 2.29 21.41 -1.92
N CYS A 290 2.23 21.31 -0.59
CA CYS A 290 2.57 20.15 0.23
C CYS A 290 3.94 19.55 -0.13
N PRO A 291 5.03 20.33 -0.08
CA PRO A 291 6.35 19.87 -0.50
C PRO A 291 6.87 18.75 0.39
N SER A 292 7.59 17.82 -0.23
CA SER A 292 8.17 16.64 0.43
C SER A 292 9.65 16.49 0.11
N VAL A 293 10.40 15.95 1.07
CA VAL A 293 11.87 15.86 1.02
C VAL A 293 12.34 15.15 -0.25
N GLY A 294 13.31 15.73 -0.95
CA GLY A 294 13.92 15.20 -2.18
C GLY A 294 13.02 15.22 -3.43
N LYS A 295 11.69 15.22 -3.28
CA LYS A 295 10.72 15.32 -4.38
C LYS A 295 10.41 16.77 -4.78
N GLY A 296 10.32 17.65 -3.79
CA GLY A 296 9.72 18.98 -3.95
C GLY A 296 8.18 18.93 -3.83
N PRO A 297 7.45 19.84 -4.50
CA PRO A 297 6.00 20.01 -4.37
C PRO A 297 5.22 18.76 -4.79
N ASN A 298 4.13 18.45 -4.07
CA ASN A 298 3.20 17.37 -4.43
C ASN A 298 1.97 17.88 -5.20
N ARG A 299 1.62 19.16 -5.08
CA ARG A 299 0.54 19.82 -5.84
C ARG A 299 1.13 20.85 -6.80
N ILE A 300 1.34 20.40 -8.05
CA ILE A 300 2.00 21.17 -9.14
C ILE A 300 1.07 22.24 -9.73
N ASP A 301 -0.24 22.03 -9.61
CA ASP A 301 -1.31 23.02 -9.80
C ASP A 301 -1.12 24.22 -8.86
N ILE A 302 -1.12 23.99 -7.54
CA ILE A 302 -0.99 25.06 -6.54
C ILE A 302 0.41 25.70 -6.59
N LEU A 303 1.45 24.94 -6.94
CA LEU A 303 2.78 25.49 -7.21
C LEU A 303 2.73 26.60 -8.27
N LYS A 304 2.13 26.33 -9.43
CA LYS A 304 2.00 27.30 -10.54
C LYS A 304 1.12 28.48 -10.16
N GLU A 305 0.12 28.25 -9.31
CA GLU A 305 -0.78 29.31 -8.88
C GLU A 305 -0.13 30.26 -7.85
N GLN A 306 0.51 29.72 -6.82
CA GLN A 306 0.93 30.49 -5.63
C GLN A 306 2.41 30.90 -5.61
N MET A 307 3.26 30.32 -6.46
CA MET A 307 4.68 30.73 -6.54
C MET A 307 4.79 32.23 -6.87
N ASN A 308 5.61 32.94 -6.11
CA ASN A 308 5.80 34.40 -6.16
C ASN A 308 4.56 35.26 -5.79
N ARG A 309 3.42 34.68 -5.37
CA ARG A 309 2.29 35.50 -4.87
C ARG A 309 2.65 36.18 -3.54
N LYS A 310 2.23 37.44 -3.39
CA LYS A 310 2.34 38.20 -2.14
C LYS A 310 1.39 37.61 -1.09
N GLY A 311 1.85 37.48 0.16
CA GLY A 311 1.06 36.90 1.26
C GLY A 311 1.06 35.36 1.33
N THR A 312 1.64 34.66 0.35
CA THR A 312 1.82 33.20 0.40
C THR A 312 2.83 32.80 1.47
N ASN A 313 2.49 31.80 2.28
CA ASN A 313 3.42 31.18 3.22
C ASN A 313 4.28 30.13 2.51
N TYR A 314 5.60 30.18 2.71
CA TYR A 314 6.56 29.25 2.12
C TYR A 314 7.17 28.35 3.18
N ASN A 315 7.72 27.20 2.77
CA ASN A 315 8.60 26.39 3.62
C ASN A 315 9.80 25.84 2.84
N SER A 316 10.79 25.35 3.59
CA SER A 316 12.03 24.75 3.08
C SER A 316 12.12 23.22 3.31
N GLU A 317 10.98 22.53 3.42
CA GLU A 317 10.94 21.11 3.82
C GLU A 317 11.52 20.18 2.75
N ALA A 318 11.46 20.57 1.47
CA ALA A 318 11.95 19.76 0.35
C ALA A 318 13.46 19.44 0.41
N ILE A 319 14.27 20.27 1.06
CA ILE A 319 15.73 20.07 1.22
C ILE A 319 16.15 19.67 2.63
N ARG A 320 15.20 19.60 3.59
CA ARG A 320 15.48 19.33 5.00
C ARG A 320 15.91 17.88 5.21
N SER A 321 17.21 17.68 5.40
CA SER A 321 17.88 16.38 5.46
C SER A 321 18.04 15.85 6.89
N LEU A 322 17.84 16.67 7.92
CA LEU A 322 17.75 16.25 9.31
C LEU A 322 16.40 16.60 9.94
N ASP A 323 15.90 15.69 10.76
CA ASP A 323 14.94 16.03 11.80
C ASP A 323 15.51 15.62 13.18
N ILE A 324 16.25 16.53 13.80
CA ILE A 324 16.98 16.29 15.05
C ILE A 324 16.07 15.78 16.16
N CYS A 325 14.84 16.32 16.29
CA CYS A 325 13.87 15.86 17.28
C CYS A 325 13.54 14.36 17.12
N SER A 326 13.29 13.93 15.88
CA SER A 326 13.05 12.52 15.56
C SER A 326 14.31 11.64 15.60
N ILE A 327 15.52 12.20 15.51
CA ILE A 327 16.77 11.44 15.67
C ILE A 327 17.08 11.21 17.16
N GLU A 328 16.86 12.21 18.01
CA GLU A 328 17.14 12.13 19.45
C GLU A 328 16.04 11.39 20.22
N LEU A 329 14.74 11.63 19.93
CA LEU A 329 13.64 11.20 20.81
C LEU A 329 12.78 10.04 20.27
N ASN A 330 12.93 9.63 19.01
CA ASN A 330 12.11 8.56 18.45
C ASN A 330 12.58 7.19 18.96
N THR A 331 11.65 6.37 19.45
CA THR A 331 11.94 5.03 19.97
C THR A 331 12.21 4.00 18.87
N SER A 332 11.73 4.23 17.64
CA SER A 332 11.86 3.28 16.53
C SER A 332 13.18 3.43 15.78
N PHE A 333 13.83 2.29 15.50
CA PHE A 333 14.95 2.20 14.57
C PHE A 333 14.57 2.77 13.19
N ARG A 334 13.42 2.35 12.64
CA ARG A 334 12.93 2.88 11.35
C ARG A 334 12.62 4.37 11.40
N GLY A 335 12.10 4.86 12.53
CA GLY A 335 11.86 6.28 12.77
C GLY A 335 13.14 7.11 12.65
N VAL A 336 14.18 6.75 13.40
CA VAL A 336 15.48 7.44 13.37
C VAL A 336 16.14 7.33 11.99
N ILE A 337 16.13 6.15 11.34
CA ILE A 337 16.69 5.98 9.98
C ILE A 337 15.99 6.87 8.97
N ARG A 338 14.65 6.98 9.02
CA ARG A 338 13.86 7.88 8.16
C ARG A 338 14.11 9.36 8.45
N ALA A 339 14.51 9.72 9.66
CA ALA A 339 14.82 11.09 10.08
C ALA A 339 16.29 11.51 9.80
N TRP A 340 17.18 10.54 9.63
CA TRP A 340 18.61 10.74 9.32
C TRP A 340 18.87 10.69 7.81
N ASN A 341 19.47 11.76 7.27
CA ASN A 341 19.77 11.92 5.85
C ASN A 341 18.54 11.81 4.93
N ARG A 342 17.47 12.54 5.27
CA ARG A 342 16.12 12.41 4.67
C ARG A 342 16.12 12.52 3.14
N THR A 343 17.02 13.32 2.54
CA THR A 343 17.16 13.45 1.08
C THR A 343 17.84 12.24 0.42
N VAL A 344 18.81 11.61 1.08
CA VAL A 344 19.40 10.33 0.61
C VAL A 344 18.49 9.14 0.93
N GLN A 345 17.71 9.17 2.02
CA GLN A 345 16.65 8.18 2.25
C GLN A 345 15.59 8.24 1.15
N PHE A 346 15.20 9.44 0.70
CA PHE A 346 14.36 9.62 -0.49
C PHE A 346 15.00 9.01 -1.75
N TRP A 347 16.30 9.25 -1.98
CA TRP A 347 17.04 8.70 -3.12
C TRP A 347 17.03 7.15 -3.08
N LEU A 348 17.48 6.57 -1.96
CA LEU A 348 17.51 5.13 -1.73
C LEU A 348 16.12 4.49 -1.86
N ALA A 349 15.08 5.14 -1.34
CA ALA A 349 13.71 4.64 -1.42
C ALA A 349 13.21 4.55 -2.87
N ASN A 350 13.48 5.55 -3.71
CA ASN A 350 12.91 5.65 -5.06
C ASN A 350 13.75 5.01 -6.17
N TYR A 351 15.06 4.95 -6.01
CA TYR A 351 15.99 4.43 -7.01
C TYR A 351 16.52 3.03 -6.68
N VAL A 352 16.48 2.61 -5.41
CA VAL A 352 16.90 1.27 -4.97
C VAL A 352 15.72 0.46 -4.40
N TYR A 353 15.24 0.78 -3.20
CA TYR A 353 14.33 -0.07 -2.41
C TYR A 353 13.03 -0.44 -3.15
N LYS A 354 12.36 0.53 -3.78
CA LYS A 354 11.11 0.29 -4.56
C LYS A 354 11.33 -0.51 -5.85
N ARG A 355 12.58 -0.70 -6.30
CA ARG A 355 12.94 -1.32 -7.59
C ARG A 355 13.52 -2.74 -7.44
N VAL A 356 13.59 -3.28 -6.22
CA VAL A 356 14.09 -4.65 -5.92
C VAL A 356 13.03 -5.52 -5.20
N PRO A 357 13.15 -6.86 -5.19
CA PRO A 357 12.19 -7.73 -4.51
C PRO A 357 12.12 -7.49 -3.00
N ARG A 358 10.92 -7.43 -2.44
CA ARG A 358 10.68 -7.04 -1.02
C ARG A 358 11.44 -7.89 0.00
N SER A 359 11.63 -9.18 -0.26
CA SER A 359 12.35 -10.12 0.62
C SER A 359 13.82 -9.74 0.86
N VAL A 360 14.48 -9.15 -0.14
CA VAL A 360 15.88 -8.71 -0.08
C VAL A 360 16.02 -7.19 -0.05
N GLY A 361 14.92 -6.45 -0.14
CA GLY A 361 14.92 -5.01 -0.41
C GLY A 361 15.65 -4.17 0.63
N MET A 362 15.44 -4.45 1.93
CA MET A 362 16.16 -3.74 3.01
C MET A 362 17.65 -4.08 2.98
N LEU A 363 18.01 -5.36 2.80
CA LEU A 363 19.39 -5.82 2.75
C LEU A 363 20.15 -5.17 1.59
N LEU A 364 19.62 -5.24 0.36
CA LEU A 364 20.24 -4.63 -0.82
C LEU A 364 20.33 -3.11 -0.70
N THR A 365 19.31 -2.43 -0.15
CA THR A 365 19.36 -0.97 0.04
C THR A 365 20.43 -0.57 1.04
N MET A 366 20.62 -1.34 2.12
CA MET A 366 21.68 -1.10 3.09
C MET A 366 23.08 -1.48 2.56
N SER A 367 23.20 -2.54 1.73
CA SER A 367 24.44 -2.84 1.00
C SER A 367 24.84 -1.72 0.04
N VAL A 368 23.88 -1.16 -0.71
CA VAL A 368 24.11 -0.01 -1.60
C VAL A 368 24.48 1.23 -0.78
N SER A 369 23.84 1.47 0.37
CA SER A 369 24.22 2.55 1.29
C SER A 369 25.64 2.37 1.84
N ALA A 370 26.02 1.16 2.26
CA ALA A 370 27.37 0.86 2.74
C ALA A 370 28.42 1.13 1.67
N PHE A 371 28.25 0.52 0.49
CA PHE A 371 29.14 0.71 -0.65
C PHE A 371 29.18 2.16 -1.13
N TRP A 372 28.06 2.90 -1.06
CA TRP A 372 28.03 4.34 -1.36
C TRP A 372 28.92 5.13 -0.39
N HIS A 373 28.95 4.82 0.91
CA HIS A 373 29.89 5.45 1.84
C HIS A 373 31.35 5.01 1.62
N GLY A 374 31.62 3.73 1.39
CA GLY A 374 32.97 3.26 1.07
C GLY A 374 33.14 1.74 0.99
N ILE A 375 34.36 1.30 0.70
CA ILE A 375 34.73 -0.11 0.62
C ILE A 375 35.28 -0.67 1.96
N TYR A 376 35.38 0.16 3.00
CA TYR A 376 35.85 -0.24 4.33
C TYR A 376 34.84 -1.18 5.04
N PRO A 377 35.28 -2.30 5.63
CA PRO A 377 34.38 -3.28 6.26
C PRO A 377 33.48 -2.71 7.36
N GLY A 378 33.93 -1.71 8.11
CA GLY A 378 33.15 -1.04 9.15
C GLY A 378 31.83 -0.42 8.66
N TYR A 379 31.79 0.09 7.42
CA TYR A 379 30.53 0.55 6.81
C TYR A 379 29.55 -0.61 6.59
N PHE A 380 30.01 -1.75 6.08
CA PHE A 380 29.16 -2.92 5.87
C PHE A 380 28.68 -3.50 7.20
N LEU A 381 29.55 -3.61 8.21
CA LEU A 381 29.16 -4.04 9.56
C LEU A 381 28.07 -3.11 10.15
N SER A 382 28.25 -1.79 10.02
CA SER A 382 27.27 -0.77 10.45
C SER A 382 25.92 -0.93 9.74
N PHE A 383 25.88 -0.80 8.41
CA PHE A 383 24.62 -0.77 7.66
C PHE A 383 23.93 -2.14 7.57
N LEU A 384 24.66 -3.26 7.56
CA LEU A 384 24.06 -4.60 7.54
C LEU A 384 23.53 -5.05 8.90
N THR A 385 23.77 -4.28 9.97
CA THR A 385 23.08 -4.44 11.26
C THR A 385 21.65 -3.85 11.23
N VAL A 386 21.37 -2.87 10.34
CA VAL A 386 20.02 -2.26 10.22
C VAL A 386 18.91 -3.26 9.87
N PRO A 387 19.06 -4.18 8.89
CA PRO A 387 18.07 -5.22 8.63
C PRO A 387 17.71 -6.04 9.87
N LEU A 388 18.70 -6.44 10.68
CA LEU A 388 18.49 -7.21 11.91
C LEU A 388 17.70 -6.41 12.95
N CYS A 389 18.10 -5.17 13.24
CA CYS A 389 17.39 -4.30 14.18
C CYS A 389 15.94 -4.03 13.76
N THR A 390 15.69 -3.80 12.46
CA THR A 390 14.32 -3.56 11.98
C THR A 390 13.45 -4.81 11.91
N LEU A 391 14.05 -6.01 11.79
CA LEU A 391 13.35 -7.30 11.88
C LEU A 391 12.99 -7.65 13.34
N ALA A 392 13.85 -7.32 14.29
CA ALA A 392 13.55 -7.42 15.72
C ALA A 392 12.46 -6.43 16.14
N GLU A 393 12.52 -5.19 15.65
CA GLU A 393 11.50 -4.16 15.86
C GLU A 393 10.11 -4.60 15.38
N ASP A 394 9.97 -5.09 14.14
CA ASP A 394 8.71 -5.63 13.62
C ASP A 394 8.17 -6.79 14.48
N ASN A 395 9.06 -7.61 15.05
CA ASN A 395 8.66 -8.75 15.86
C ASN A 395 8.21 -8.36 17.26
N ILE A 396 8.96 -7.52 17.99
CA ILE A 396 8.58 -7.11 19.34
C ILE A 396 7.33 -6.23 19.34
N LEU A 397 7.20 -5.30 18.38
CA LEU A 397 6.04 -4.43 18.26
C LEU A 397 4.77 -5.18 17.83
N SER A 398 4.90 -6.39 17.30
CA SER A 398 3.76 -7.27 17.00
C SER A 398 3.24 -8.09 18.20
N ILE A 399 3.95 -8.09 19.34
CA ILE A 399 3.50 -8.76 20.57
C ILE A 399 3.25 -7.79 21.75
N VAL A 400 3.83 -6.60 21.73
CA VAL A 400 3.57 -5.55 22.72
C VAL A 400 2.21 -4.90 22.47
N ARG A 401 1.31 -4.99 23.46
CA ARG A 401 0.03 -4.29 23.44
C ARG A 401 0.24 -2.78 23.60
N LYS A 402 -0.42 -2.00 22.75
CA LYS A 402 -0.44 -0.53 22.79
C LYS A 402 -1.64 0.01 23.57
N ASP A 403 -1.59 1.29 23.93
CA ASP A 403 -2.68 2.03 24.55
C ASP A 403 -3.81 2.36 23.51
N PRO A 404 -4.98 2.88 23.93
CA PRO A 404 -6.04 3.27 22.98
C PRO A 404 -5.66 4.39 21.99
N ASN A 405 -4.55 5.09 22.20
CA ASN A 405 -4.05 6.21 21.40
C ASN A 405 -2.84 5.81 20.51
N ASP A 406 -2.65 4.52 20.27
CA ASP A 406 -1.53 3.93 19.50
C ASP A 406 -0.12 4.11 20.12
N LYS A 407 -0.05 4.49 21.40
CA LYS A 407 1.21 4.69 22.13
C LYS A 407 1.70 3.38 22.76
N LEU A 408 3.02 3.24 22.83
CA LEU A 408 3.65 2.14 23.57
C LEU A 408 3.57 2.40 25.08
N PRO A 409 3.43 1.36 25.92
CA PRO A 409 3.49 1.52 27.38
C PRO A 409 4.81 2.18 27.79
N LEU A 410 4.76 3.17 28.70
CA LEU A 410 5.91 4.04 28.99
C LEU A 410 7.20 3.27 29.35
N LEU A 411 7.09 2.24 30.22
CA LEU A 411 8.22 1.40 30.58
C LEU A 411 8.83 0.65 29.38
N PHE A 412 8.00 0.14 28.46
CA PHE A 412 8.48 -0.47 27.22
C PHE A 412 9.06 0.57 26.27
N ALA A 413 8.46 1.76 26.16
CA ALA A 413 8.96 2.84 25.31
C ALA A 413 10.37 3.30 25.76
N VAL A 414 10.58 3.46 27.07
CA VAL A 414 11.89 3.80 27.66
C VAL A 414 12.89 2.65 27.49
N PHE A 415 12.49 1.41 27.74
CA PHE A 415 13.35 0.24 27.52
C PHE A 415 13.77 0.13 26.04
N TRP A 416 12.82 0.17 25.10
CA TRP A 416 13.12 0.09 23.67
C TRP A 416 13.95 1.28 23.18
N TYR A 417 13.72 2.48 23.73
CA TYR A 417 14.57 3.65 23.48
C TYR A 417 16.04 3.44 23.85
N ILE A 418 16.31 2.78 24.99
CA ILE A 418 17.66 2.42 25.45
C ILE A 418 18.27 1.36 24.53
N ILE A 419 17.54 0.28 24.22
CA ILE A 419 17.98 -0.76 23.28
C ILE A 419 18.31 -0.17 21.90
N ARG A 420 17.46 0.76 21.42
CA ARG A 420 17.69 1.53 20.20
C ARG A 420 18.92 2.44 20.31
N GLN A 421 19.21 3.04 21.48
CA GLN A 421 20.42 3.83 21.67
C GLN A 421 21.68 2.98 21.55
N LEU A 422 21.72 1.84 22.24
CA LEU A 422 22.82 0.86 22.15
C LEU A 422 23.01 0.40 20.70
N GLY A 423 21.91 0.12 20.00
CA GLY A 423 21.88 -0.20 18.58
C GLY A 423 22.60 0.84 17.72
N PHE A 424 22.21 2.12 17.81
CA PHE A 424 22.87 3.17 17.03
C PHE A 424 24.32 3.43 17.47
N THR A 425 24.64 3.35 18.76
CA THR A 425 26.03 3.46 19.26
C THR A 425 26.92 2.37 18.66
N LEU A 426 26.49 1.11 18.64
CA LEU A 426 27.27 0.02 18.05
C LEU A 426 27.40 0.20 16.52
N MET A 427 26.33 0.53 15.81
CA MET A 427 26.40 0.80 14.36
C MET A 427 27.34 1.98 14.05
N ALA A 428 27.28 3.06 14.82
CA ALA A 428 28.14 4.23 14.65
C ALA A 428 29.62 3.92 14.89
N SER A 429 29.94 3.04 15.85
CA SER A 429 31.32 2.63 16.09
C SER A 429 31.96 1.96 14.88
N GLY A 430 31.22 1.11 14.14
CA GLY A 430 31.72 0.52 12.89
C GLY A 430 31.85 1.55 11.76
N PHE A 431 30.94 2.52 11.69
CA PHE A 431 31.01 3.63 10.74
C PHE A 431 32.23 4.55 10.98
N LEU A 432 32.64 4.72 12.25
CA LEU A 432 33.75 5.59 12.65
C LEU A 432 35.12 4.88 12.68
N LEU A 433 35.18 3.64 13.15
CA LEU A 433 36.44 2.89 13.24
C LEU A 433 36.93 2.38 11.87
N LEU A 434 36.03 2.19 10.91
CA LEU A 434 36.26 1.81 9.50
C LEU A 434 36.92 0.45 9.26
N THR A 435 38.04 0.16 9.92
CA THR A 435 38.80 -1.06 9.70
C THR A 435 38.09 -2.28 10.31
N TRP A 436 38.31 -3.45 9.73
CA TRP A 436 37.84 -4.72 10.31
C TRP A 436 38.45 -4.96 11.69
N ARG A 437 39.77 -4.72 11.83
CA ARG A 437 40.52 -4.94 13.07
C ARG A 437 39.92 -4.15 14.23
N ASP A 438 39.75 -2.84 14.05
CA ASP A 438 39.33 -1.95 15.14
C ASP A 438 37.84 -2.13 15.45
N THR A 439 37.00 -2.26 14.41
CA THR A 439 35.55 -2.50 14.59
C THR A 439 35.30 -3.81 15.33
N ILE A 440 35.91 -4.92 14.89
CA ILE A 440 35.72 -6.22 15.53
C ILE A 440 36.38 -6.28 16.91
N ARG A 441 37.54 -5.63 17.12
CA ARG A 441 38.14 -5.48 18.47
C ARG A 441 37.17 -4.80 19.42
N TYR A 442 36.56 -3.69 19.01
CA TYR A 442 35.54 -3.03 19.82
C TYR A 442 34.32 -3.91 20.03
N TRP A 443 33.73 -4.50 18.97
CA TRP A 443 32.50 -5.30 19.06
C TRP A 443 32.69 -6.56 19.93
N ASN A 444 33.85 -7.22 19.86
CA ASN A 444 34.25 -8.28 20.79
C ASN A 444 34.27 -7.79 22.25
N SER A 445 34.87 -6.63 22.52
CA SER A 445 35.02 -6.06 23.87
C SER A 445 33.72 -5.60 24.53
N VAL A 446 32.64 -5.52 23.74
CA VAL A 446 31.25 -5.28 24.18
C VAL A 446 30.32 -6.44 23.74
N TYR A 447 30.91 -7.63 23.55
CA TYR A 447 30.27 -8.93 23.33
C TYR A 447 29.20 -8.99 22.22
N PHE A 448 29.29 -8.16 21.17
CA PHE A 448 28.24 -7.98 20.14
C PHE A 448 26.83 -7.79 20.74
N HIS A 449 26.72 -7.10 21.88
CA HIS A 449 25.50 -7.06 22.69
C HIS A 449 24.22 -6.77 21.90
N VAL A 450 24.25 -5.83 20.95
CA VAL A 450 23.09 -5.52 20.09
C VAL A 450 22.67 -6.73 19.25
N HIS A 451 23.60 -7.42 18.59
CA HIS A 451 23.28 -8.55 17.72
C HIS A 451 22.62 -9.68 18.52
N TRP A 452 23.15 -10.01 19.70
CA TRP A 452 22.52 -10.97 20.60
C TRP A 452 21.16 -10.51 21.12
N ILE A 453 21.02 -9.24 21.54
CA ILE A 453 19.72 -8.68 21.95
C ILE A 453 18.69 -8.80 20.83
N MET A 454 19.03 -8.46 19.59
CA MET A 454 18.10 -8.55 18.46
C MET A 454 17.74 -10.01 18.11
N ILE A 455 18.72 -10.93 18.13
CA ILE A 455 18.47 -12.36 17.93
C ILE A 455 17.57 -12.91 19.04
N ILE A 456 17.86 -12.61 20.31
CA ILE A 456 17.05 -13.00 21.47
C ILE A 456 15.64 -12.41 21.36
N VAL A 457 15.48 -11.15 20.96
CA VAL A 457 14.16 -10.52 20.75
C VAL A 457 13.37 -11.21 19.63
N ILE A 458 14.01 -11.59 18.52
CA ILE A 458 13.36 -12.32 17.42
C ILE A 458 12.95 -13.73 17.87
N VAL A 459 13.86 -14.49 18.48
CA VAL A 459 13.61 -15.85 18.97
C VAL A 459 12.55 -15.85 20.07
N PHE A 460 12.64 -14.94 21.04
CA PHE A 460 11.61 -14.73 22.06
C PHE A 460 10.26 -14.39 21.44
N SER A 461 10.21 -13.47 20.46
CA SER A 461 8.94 -13.10 19.82
C SER A 461 8.33 -14.26 19.05
N TRP A 462 9.14 -15.10 18.38
CA TRP A 462 8.66 -16.29 17.67
C TRP A 462 8.23 -17.41 18.62
N PHE A 463 9.00 -17.65 19.69
CA PHE A 463 8.67 -18.61 20.73
C PHE A 463 7.42 -18.19 21.51
N TYR A 464 7.29 -16.90 21.86
CA TYR A 464 6.10 -16.34 22.48
C TYR A 464 4.87 -16.48 21.57
N LYS A 465 4.97 -16.17 20.27
CA LYS A 465 3.88 -16.41 19.31
C LYS A 465 3.50 -17.90 19.27
N SER A 466 4.48 -18.80 19.21
CA SER A 466 4.26 -20.25 19.16
C SER A 466 3.66 -20.79 20.47
N LEU A 467 4.10 -20.29 21.63
CA LEU A 467 3.52 -20.58 22.93
C LEU A 467 2.12 -20.00 23.07
N MET A 468 1.82 -18.81 22.56
CA MET A 468 0.46 -18.25 22.59
C MET A 468 -0.48 -18.99 21.63
N ILE A 469 0.02 -19.57 20.54
CA ILE A 469 -0.75 -20.49 19.67
C ILE A 469 -0.99 -21.83 20.40
N SER A 470 0.01 -22.39 21.08
CA SER A 470 -0.09 -23.67 21.79
C SER A 470 -0.91 -23.59 23.09
N ALA A 471 -0.71 -22.54 23.89
CA ALA A 471 -1.57 -22.19 25.02
C ALA A 471 -2.97 -21.78 24.52
N GLY A 472 -3.06 -21.14 23.35
CA GLY A 472 -4.29 -20.91 22.60
C GLY A 472 -4.97 -22.19 22.08
N SER A 473 -4.35 -23.37 22.22
CA SER A 473 -5.00 -24.67 22.02
C SER A 473 -5.52 -25.28 23.35
N LYS A 474 -4.88 -24.98 24.49
CA LYS A 474 -5.26 -25.55 25.81
C LYS A 474 -6.02 -24.61 26.75
N LYS A 475 -6.08 -23.30 26.48
CA LYS A 475 -6.76 -22.28 27.31
C LYS A 475 -7.90 -21.54 26.60
N SER A 476 -7.91 -21.57 25.26
CA SER A 476 -8.97 -20.99 24.40
C SER A 476 -10.39 -21.53 24.68
N ILE A 477 -10.49 -22.71 25.29
CA ILE A 477 -11.78 -23.36 25.63
C ILE A 477 -12.59 -22.58 26.70
N LYS A 478 -11.99 -21.69 27.51
CA LYS A 478 -12.71 -21.03 28.63
C LYS A 478 -12.44 -19.53 28.91
N THR A 479 -11.66 -18.78 28.12
CA THR A 479 -11.38 -17.36 28.48
C THR A 479 -11.31 -16.35 27.33
N ASP A 480 -10.85 -16.73 26.14
CA ASP A 480 -10.62 -15.75 25.06
C ASP A 480 -11.91 -15.14 24.45
N ILE A 481 -13.07 -15.76 24.73
CA ILE A 481 -14.41 -15.34 24.28
C ILE A 481 -14.81 -13.93 24.76
N LYS A 482 -14.22 -13.40 25.86
CA LYS A 482 -14.74 -12.19 26.54
C LYS A 482 -13.90 -10.91 26.48
N MET A 483 -12.75 -10.89 25.79
CA MET A 483 -11.89 -9.68 25.69
C MET A 483 -11.33 -9.35 24.29
N ALA A 484 -11.46 -10.23 23.30
CA ALA A 484 -10.86 -10.01 21.97
C ALA A 484 -11.60 -8.99 21.07
N SER A 485 -12.77 -8.49 21.47
CA SER A 485 -13.71 -7.80 20.57
C SER A 485 -13.39 -6.34 20.22
N ASN A 486 -12.42 -5.66 20.86
CA ASN A 486 -12.50 -4.19 20.93
C ASN A 486 -11.20 -3.36 20.90
N LYS A 487 -10.05 -3.82 20.36
CA LYS A 487 -8.85 -2.94 20.30
C LYS A 487 -7.77 -3.09 19.22
N THR A 488 -7.78 -4.10 18.35
CA THR A 488 -6.58 -4.42 17.52
C THR A 488 -6.65 -4.02 16.03
N THR A 489 -7.74 -3.38 15.55
CA THR A 489 -7.94 -3.09 14.11
C THR A 489 -7.78 -1.62 13.73
N LYS A 490 -8.22 -0.67 14.58
CA LYS A 490 -8.20 0.77 14.24
C LYS A 490 -6.78 1.37 14.15
N VAL A 491 -5.82 0.79 14.87
CA VAL A 491 -4.42 1.22 14.94
C VAL A 491 -3.64 0.99 13.63
N LEU A 492 -3.64 -0.23 13.10
CA LEU A 492 -2.79 -0.61 11.96
C LEU A 492 -3.27 0.00 10.63
N HIS A 493 -4.52 0.45 10.56
CA HIS A 493 -5.02 1.20 9.40
C HIS A 493 -4.65 2.70 9.48
N TRP A 494 -4.69 3.31 10.66
CA TRP A 494 -4.29 4.70 10.87
C TRP A 494 -2.82 4.95 10.50
N LEU A 495 -1.92 4.07 10.95
CA LEU A 495 -0.49 4.12 10.59
C LEU A 495 -0.23 3.95 9.08
N ARG A 496 -1.08 3.23 8.34
CA ARG A 496 -1.01 3.18 6.87
C ARG A 496 -1.46 4.49 6.22
N TYR A 497 -2.47 5.15 6.78
CA TYR A 497 -3.00 6.39 6.23
C TYR A 497 -1.96 7.51 6.30
N CYS A 498 -1.27 7.67 7.44
CA CYS A 498 -0.23 8.68 7.61
C CYS A 498 0.95 8.51 6.64
N ASP A 499 1.41 7.27 6.42
CA ASP A 499 2.57 6.96 5.56
C ASP A 499 2.26 7.04 4.04
N ILE A 500 0.98 7.13 3.66
CA ILE A 500 0.51 7.21 2.27
C ILE A 500 -0.03 8.60 1.91
N ALA A 501 -0.73 9.28 2.83
CA ALA A 501 -1.37 10.58 2.58
C ALA A 501 -0.42 11.80 2.70
N GLY A 502 0.79 11.64 3.25
CA GLY A 502 1.75 12.74 3.39
C GLY A 502 1.32 13.84 4.38
N MET A 503 0.52 13.48 5.38
CA MET A 503 -0.04 14.43 6.36
C MET A 503 1.02 14.92 7.35
N ASN A 504 1.50 16.15 7.15
CA ASN A 504 2.20 16.90 8.20
C ASN A 504 1.20 17.31 9.29
N PHE A 505 1.33 16.73 10.49
CA PHE A 505 0.66 17.26 11.68
C PHE A 505 1.25 18.63 12.05
N LYS A 506 0.52 19.72 11.76
CA LYS A 506 0.86 21.06 12.24
C LYS A 506 0.70 21.13 13.76
N TYR A 507 1.80 20.97 14.49
CA TYR A 507 1.86 21.33 15.90
C TYR A 507 1.86 22.86 16.03
N ARG A 508 0.66 23.46 16.07
CA ARG A 508 0.50 24.91 16.27
C ARG A 508 0.89 25.26 17.71
N LYS A 509 2.13 25.71 17.91
CA LYS A 509 2.61 26.21 19.19
C LYS A 509 2.17 27.67 19.33
N GLY A 510 1.33 27.97 20.32
CA GLY A 510 0.91 29.34 20.65
C GLY A 510 -0.48 29.76 20.14
N THR A 511 -1.53 29.18 20.73
CA THR A 511 -2.83 29.84 20.97
C THR A 511 -3.47 29.16 22.17
N THR A 512 -3.51 29.83 23.32
CA THR A 512 -4.27 29.41 24.50
C THR A 512 -5.77 29.56 24.23
N ILE A 513 -6.56 28.58 24.66
CA ILE A 513 -8.01 28.72 24.86
C ILE A 513 -8.30 28.30 26.31
N GLU A 514 -7.67 29.01 27.23
CA GLU A 514 -8.11 29.09 28.64
C GLU A 514 -9.10 30.26 28.76
N HIS A 515 -10.22 30.15 28.05
CA HIS A 515 -11.45 30.91 28.31
C HIS A 515 -12.59 30.38 27.41
N TYR A 516 -13.24 29.29 27.87
CA TYR A 516 -14.70 29.12 27.75
C TYR A 516 -15.22 27.94 28.59
N PHE A 517 -15.00 27.99 29.90
CA PHE A 517 -15.88 27.40 30.92
C PHE A 517 -15.59 28.07 32.26
N GLN A 518 -16.63 28.58 32.94
CA GLN A 518 -16.54 29.08 34.32
C GLN A 518 -16.96 27.95 35.27
N GLU A 519 -16.33 27.85 36.43
CA GLU A 519 -16.39 26.65 37.28
C GLU A 519 -17.73 26.45 38.03
N GLU A 520 -18.55 27.49 38.18
CA GLU A 520 -19.81 27.46 38.96
C GLU A 520 -20.89 26.50 38.42
N ALA A 521 -20.77 26.02 37.17
CA ALA A 521 -21.70 25.06 36.59
C ALA A 521 -21.49 23.61 37.07
N ALA A 522 -20.29 23.25 37.54
CA ALA A 522 -19.95 21.87 37.88
C ALA A 522 -20.58 21.42 39.21
N ASP A 523 -20.44 22.22 40.27
CA ASP A 523 -20.96 21.90 41.60
C ASP A 523 -22.49 21.79 41.63
N LEU A 524 -23.19 22.62 40.85
CA LEU A 524 -24.64 22.56 40.72
C LEU A 524 -25.12 21.25 40.06
N MET A 525 -24.30 20.67 39.18
CA MET A 525 -24.58 19.39 38.54
C MET A 525 -24.27 18.21 39.48
N ILE A 526 -23.17 18.27 40.23
CA ILE A 526 -22.82 17.25 41.23
C ILE A 526 -23.88 17.18 42.35
N LYS A 527 -24.40 18.33 42.82
CA LYS A 527 -25.49 18.35 43.81
C LYS A 527 -26.75 17.64 43.31
N LYS A 528 -27.19 17.91 42.08
CA LYS A 528 -28.35 17.24 41.48
C LYS A 528 -28.16 15.74 41.28
N LEU A 529 -26.95 15.29 40.95
CA LEU A 529 -26.65 13.87 40.79
C LEU A 529 -26.68 13.11 42.12
N MET A 530 -26.25 13.74 43.22
CA MET A 530 -26.39 13.19 44.57
C MET A 530 -27.87 13.02 44.99
N GLU A 531 -28.70 14.03 44.76
CA GLU A 531 -30.15 13.98 45.09
C GLU A 531 -30.90 12.92 44.27
N GLN A 532 -30.52 12.71 43.01
CA GLN A 532 -31.12 11.67 42.16
C GLN A 532 -30.69 10.24 42.54
N SER A 533 -29.52 10.05 43.16
CA SER A 533 -29.08 8.72 43.63
C SER A 533 -29.90 8.23 44.83
N ALA A 534 -30.42 9.13 45.67
CA ALA A 534 -31.07 8.78 46.93
C ALA A 534 -32.52 8.26 46.80
N THR A 535 -33.10 8.26 45.59
CA THR A 535 -34.52 7.91 45.35
C THR A 535 -34.73 6.59 44.59
N ALA A 536 -33.65 5.87 44.25
CA ALA A 536 -33.72 4.63 43.47
C ALA A 536 -33.86 3.35 44.32
N GLU A 537 -33.27 3.27 45.52
CA GLU A 537 -33.18 2.02 46.29
C GLU A 537 -34.46 1.62 47.05
N VAL A 538 -35.49 2.46 47.08
CA VAL A 538 -36.72 2.26 47.88
C VAL A 538 -37.86 1.56 47.09
N LYS A 539 -37.61 1.10 45.86
CA LYS A 539 -38.66 0.54 44.96
C LYS A 539 -38.46 -0.88 44.44
N SER A 540 -37.46 -1.62 44.91
CA SER A 540 -37.18 -3.00 44.48
C SER A 540 -37.49 -4.07 45.52
N ALA A 541 -38.29 -3.76 46.55
CA ALA A 541 -38.56 -4.64 47.68
C ALA A 541 -40.05 -4.72 48.07
N MET A 542 -40.90 -5.19 47.15
CA MET A 542 -42.25 -5.72 47.44
C MET A 542 -42.83 -6.45 46.20
N ILE A 543 -43.78 -7.37 46.43
CA ILE A 543 -44.36 -8.32 45.45
C ILE A 543 -43.35 -9.45 45.07
N ILE A 544 -43.25 -10.60 45.76
CA ILE A 544 -44.24 -11.70 46.00
C ILE A 544 -44.51 -12.43 44.66
N MET A 545 -43.85 -13.56 44.33
CA MET A 545 -43.93 -14.96 44.85
C MET A 545 -44.98 -15.83 44.12
N ASP A 546 -44.72 -17.15 44.10
CA ASP A 546 -45.56 -18.27 43.64
C ASP A 546 -45.91 -18.29 42.12
N ASP A 547 -46.16 -19.40 41.40
CA ASP A 547 -45.92 -20.86 41.57
C ASP A 547 -45.73 -21.45 40.13
N LYS A 548 -45.14 -22.61 39.77
CA LYS A 548 -44.94 -23.96 40.33
C LYS A 548 -46.02 -24.98 39.91
N GLU A 549 -45.59 -26.02 39.16
CA GLU A 549 -46.29 -27.29 38.81
C GLU A 549 -47.64 -27.20 38.03
N GLY A 550 -48.10 -28.23 37.30
CA GLY A 550 -47.52 -29.55 36.93
C GLY A 550 -48.53 -30.45 36.18
N SER A 551 -48.16 -31.69 35.85
CA SER A 551 -49.00 -32.78 35.26
C SER A 551 -49.45 -32.57 33.78
N CYS A 552 -49.85 -33.57 32.96
CA CYS A 552 -49.76 -35.05 32.89
C CYS A 552 -50.33 -35.49 31.51
N ASP A 553 -50.19 -36.69 30.92
CA ASP A 553 -49.36 -37.90 31.15
C ASP A 553 -49.29 -38.73 29.82
N SER A 554 -48.67 -39.92 29.83
CA SER A 554 -48.86 -41.12 28.97
C SER A 554 -49.05 -40.95 27.44
N SER A 555 -48.32 -41.63 26.53
CA SER A 555 -47.61 -42.94 26.57
C SER A 555 -46.59 -42.98 25.38
N GLU A 556 -45.91 -44.05 24.91
CA GLU A 556 -46.03 -45.53 24.98
C GLU A 556 -44.64 -46.23 25.09
N HIS A 557 -44.53 -47.50 24.68
CA HIS A 557 -43.39 -48.44 24.77
C HIS A 557 -43.43 -49.44 23.57
N PRO A 558 -42.48 -50.38 23.35
CA PRO A 558 -41.13 -50.59 23.95
C PRO A 558 -40.00 -50.88 22.91
N GLU A 559 -38.75 -50.98 23.40
CA GLU A 559 -37.64 -51.95 23.07
C GLU A 559 -37.22 -52.32 21.60
N ALA A 560 -36.10 -53.01 21.32
CA ALA A 560 -34.70 -52.95 21.81
C ALA A 560 -33.80 -53.94 21.00
N MET A 561 -32.50 -53.64 20.85
CA MET A 561 -31.40 -54.62 20.51
C MET A 561 -31.49 -55.36 19.12
N LEU A 562 -30.48 -56.06 18.56
CA LEU A 562 -29.00 -55.98 18.58
C LEU A 562 -28.36 -56.75 17.37
N VAL A 563 -27.03 -56.64 17.20
CA VAL A 563 -26.07 -57.66 16.67
C VAL A 563 -26.13 -58.09 15.17
N ALA A 564 -25.21 -57.48 14.40
CA ALA A 564 -24.07 -58.08 13.68
C ALA A 564 -24.17 -59.06 12.47
N SER A 565 -23.29 -58.74 11.50
CA SER A 565 -22.30 -59.62 10.84
C SER A 565 -22.67 -60.69 9.78
N SER A 566 -22.24 -60.39 8.54
CA SER A 566 -21.16 -61.10 7.80
C SER A 566 -21.47 -62.08 6.65
N VAL A 567 -20.40 -62.29 5.87
CA VAL A 567 -20.15 -63.28 4.80
C VAL A 567 -20.70 -62.97 3.40
N ASN A 568 -19.88 -63.40 2.44
CA ASN A 568 -20.01 -63.36 0.98
C ASN A 568 -21.11 -64.37 0.50
N ASP A 569 -21.26 -64.81 -0.77
CA ASP A 569 -20.28 -64.94 -1.87
C ASP A 569 -20.91 -65.17 -3.25
N LEU A 570 -20.05 -65.18 -4.29
CA LEU A 570 -20.21 -65.79 -5.62
C LEU A 570 -21.43 -65.37 -6.49
N GLU A 571 -21.20 -64.72 -7.65
CA GLU A 571 -21.33 -65.34 -8.99
C GLU A 571 -22.64 -64.92 -9.71
N THR A 572 -22.82 -64.98 -11.04
CA THR A 572 -21.93 -65.38 -12.16
C THR A 572 -22.09 -64.43 -13.39
N GLU A 573 -21.52 -64.84 -14.52
CA GLU A 573 -21.66 -64.43 -15.93
C GLU A 573 -23.10 -64.05 -16.42
N GLY A 574 -23.37 -63.48 -17.59
CA GLY A 574 -22.57 -63.07 -18.78
C GLY A 574 -23.53 -62.80 -19.97
N ASN A 575 -23.64 -61.57 -20.46
CA ASN A 575 -22.97 -61.03 -21.66
C ASN A 575 -23.37 -61.64 -23.04
N ASP A 576 -24.14 -60.86 -23.82
CA ASP A 576 -24.31 -60.82 -25.29
C ASP A 576 -24.50 -62.09 -26.14
N SER A 577 -25.58 -62.08 -26.91
CA SER A 577 -25.76 -62.85 -28.16
C SER A 577 -26.58 -61.97 -29.13
N LYS A 578 -26.01 -61.50 -30.26
CA LYS A 578 -26.10 -62.08 -31.64
C LYS A 578 -27.50 -61.86 -32.30
N LYS A 579 -27.70 -61.80 -33.63
CA LYS A 579 -26.94 -62.39 -34.75
C LYS A 579 -27.34 -61.76 -36.12
N GLY A 580 -26.39 -61.60 -37.04
CA GLY A 580 -26.60 -61.54 -38.50
C GLY A 580 -27.23 -60.25 -39.10
N MET A 581 -27.14 -59.99 -40.41
CA MET A 581 -26.44 -60.67 -41.54
C MET A 581 -26.55 -59.76 -42.81
N PHE A 582 -25.66 -59.72 -43.80
CA PHE A 582 -24.27 -60.23 -43.93
C PHE A 582 -23.58 -59.64 -45.19
N LYS A 583 -22.24 -59.55 -45.21
CA LYS A 583 -21.34 -59.56 -46.41
C LYS A 583 -21.43 -58.36 -47.41
N HIS A 584 -20.46 -58.15 -48.32
CA HIS A 584 -19.23 -58.91 -48.65
C HIS A 584 -17.98 -57.99 -48.74
N GLU A 585 -16.83 -58.50 -48.26
CA GLU A 585 -15.43 -58.29 -48.71
C GLU A 585 -14.93 -56.93 -49.28
N SER A 586 -13.73 -56.43 -48.95
CA SER A 586 -12.53 -57.02 -48.30
C SER A 586 -11.62 -55.88 -47.73
N ILE A 587 -10.35 -55.99 -47.28
CA ILE A 587 -9.36 -57.08 -47.31
C ILE A 587 -8.47 -57.15 -46.03
N GLN A 588 -7.16 -56.91 -46.14
CA GLN A 588 -6.06 -57.26 -45.23
C GLN A 588 -4.82 -56.35 -45.57
N VAL A 589 -3.68 -56.24 -44.86
CA VAL A 589 -3.01 -56.90 -43.69
C VAL A 589 -1.88 -55.91 -43.21
N LYS A 590 -1.12 -55.91 -42.09
CA LYS A 590 -0.75 -56.72 -40.88
C LYS A 590 -0.87 -55.80 -39.63
N SER A 591 -0.89 -56.18 -38.34
CA SER A 591 -0.17 -57.15 -37.47
C SER A 591 1.21 -56.64 -36.95
N ARG A 592 1.60 -56.74 -35.65
CA ARG A 592 1.19 -57.75 -34.62
C ARG A 592 1.54 -57.34 -33.15
N LYS A 593 0.65 -57.69 -32.19
CA LYS A 593 0.93 -58.34 -30.85
C LYS A 593 1.69 -57.57 -29.72
N THR A 594 1.50 -57.76 -28.40
CA THR A 594 0.63 -58.68 -27.57
C THR A 594 0.35 -58.14 -26.13
N LYS A 595 -0.90 -58.27 -25.61
CA LYS A 595 -1.40 -58.42 -24.19
C LYS A 595 -0.84 -57.50 -23.06
N ASN A 596 -1.57 -56.98 -22.05
CA ASN A 596 -2.95 -57.05 -21.47
C ASN A 596 -3.18 -55.70 -20.68
N LEU A 597 -4.20 -55.33 -19.87
CA LEU A 597 -5.55 -55.72 -19.33
C LEU A 597 -6.24 -54.35 -18.96
N ILE A 598 -7.54 -54.06 -18.75
CA ILE A 598 -8.79 -54.78 -18.38
C ILE A 598 -8.84 -55.14 -16.87
N LYS A 599 -9.91 -54.87 -16.08
CA LYS A 599 -11.22 -54.21 -16.33
C LYS A 599 -11.13 -52.66 -16.46
N LYS A 600 -11.92 -51.89 -15.68
CA LYS A 600 -12.69 -50.67 -16.06
C LYS A 600 -13.92 -50.99 -16.94
N LYS A 601 -14.99 -50.20 -16.76
CA LYS A 601 -15.95 -49.77 -17.82
C LYS A 601 -16.49 -48.37 -17.44
N VAL A 602 -17.73 -47.84 -17.59
CA VAL A 602 -19.07 -48.38 -17.89
C VAL A 602 -19.92 -47.36 -18.72
N LYS A 603 -21.13 -46.93 -18.29
CA LYS A 603 -22.20 -46.14 -18.96
C LYS A 603 -23.31 -45.84 -17.91
N LYS A 604 -24.37 -45.01 -18.03
CA LYS A 604 -24.92 -43.88 -18.86
C LYS A 604 -26.05 -43.27 -17.94
N SER A 605 -26.63 -42.05 -17.94
CA SER A 605 -26.85 -40.88 -18.83
C SER A 605 -27.78 -41.08 -20.06
N HIS A 606 -28.80 -40.23 -20.24
CA HIS A 606 -29.73 -40.13 -21.41
C HIS A 606 -30.21 -38.66 -21.56
N ASP A 607 -30.44 -38.00 -22.73
CA ASP A 607 -31.05 -38.33 -24.06
C ASP A 607 -32.59 -38.06 -24.11
N ASN A 608 -33.25 -37.54 -25.19
CA ASN A 608 -32.81 -36.85 -26.43
C ASN A 608 -33.98 -36.16 -27.23
N ASN A 609 -33.67 -35.35 -28.26
CA ASN A 609 -34.39 -35.03 -29.53
C ASN A 609 -35.82 -34.38 -29.69
N SER A 610 -35.83 -33.10 -30.12
CA SER A 610 -36.23 -32.55 -31.47
C SER A 610 -37.66 -32.54 -32.13
N ARG A 611 -37.89 -31.50 -32.98
CA ARG A 611 -38.88 -31.30 -34.11
C ARG A 611 -40.36 -30.87 -33.79
N VAL A 612 -41.15 -30.36 -34.77
CA VAL A 612 -41.16 -29.00 -35.44
C VAL A 612 -42.28 -28.89 -36.52
N ARG A 613 -43.20 -27.89 -36.43
CA ARG A 613 -43.99 -27.12 -37.47
C ARG A 613 -45.21 -26.39 -36.81
N ARG A 614 -45.45 -25.07 -36.98
CA ARG A 614 -46.10 -24.28 -38.08
C ARG A 614 -47.63 -24.51 -38.22
N THR A 615 -48.56 -23.53 -38.30
CA THR A 615 -48.55 -22.02 -38.21
C THR A 615 -50.01 -21.49 -38.03
N ARG A 616 -50.19 -20.19 -37.66
CA ARG A 616 -51.38 -19.28 -37.74
C ARG A 616 -52.32 -19.20 -36.51
N GLN A 617 -53.16 -18.16 -36.31
CA GLN A 617 -53.00 -16.67 -36.40
C GLN A 617 -54.30 -15.94 -35.94
N ARG A 618 -54.24 -15.07 -34.90
CA ARG A 618 -55.31 -14.11 -34.44
C ARG A 618 -56.64 -14.79 -33.98
N THR A 619 -57.52 -14.17 -33.16
CA THR A 619 -57.62 -12.81 -32.57
C THR A 619 -58.31 -12.84 -31.18
N LYS A 620 -58.19 -11.73 -30.40
CA LYS A 620 -59.09 -11.11 -29.37
C LYS A 620 -60.27 -11.92 -28.75
N ARG A 621 -60.73 -11.69 -27.49
CA ARG A 621 -60.25 -10.94 -26.30
C ARG A 621 -61.37 -11.00 -25.23
N SER A 622 -61.09 -11.43 -23.99
CA SER A 622 -61.80 -10.97 -22.75
C SER A 622 -61.28 -11.64 -21.47
N ASP A 623 -60.32 -11.00 -20.80
CA ASP A 623 -60.55 -10.39 -19.48
C ASP A 623 -61.47 -11.17 -18.50
N SER A 624 -60.90 -12.15 -17.79
CA SER A 624 -61.43 -12.74 -16.54
C SER A 624 -60.39 -13.57 -15.76
N THR A 625 -59.37 -14.09 -16.43
CA THR A 625 -58.39 -15.04 -15.86
C THR A 625 -57.03 -14.42 -15.47
N ASN A 626 -56.84 -13.11 -15.61
CA ASN A 626 -55.58 -12.44 -15.26
C ASN A 626 -55.46 -12.08 -13.77
N GLU A 627 -56.50 -11.52 -13.15
CA GLU A 627 -56.43 -11.06 -11.75
C GLU A 627 -56.10 -12.19 -10.77
N ILE A 628 -56.74 -13.35 -10.93
CA ILE A 628 -56.47 -14.56 -10.14
C ILE A 628 -55.03 -15.06 -10.35
N LYS A 629 -54.50 -15.01 -11.58
CA LYS A 629 -53.12 -15.45 -11.87
C LYS A 629 -52.07 -14.46 -11.40
N GLN A 630 -52.37 -13.17 -11.41
CA GLN A 630 -51.48 -12.12 -10.91
C GLN A 630 -51.38 -12.20 -9.38
N GLY A 631 -52.52 -12.28 -8.68
CA GLY A 631 -52.55 -12.50 -7.23
C GLY A 631 -51.78 -13.75 -6.78
N ILE A 632 -51.89 -14.88 -7.49
CA ILE A 632 -51.14 -16.11 -7.17
C ILE A 632 -49.64 -15.96 -7.42
N ASN A 633 -49.22 -15.25 -8.47
CA ASN A 633 -47.79 -15.02 -8.77
C ASN A 633 -47.15 -14.03 -7.80
N ASP A 634 -47.85 -12.96 -7.44
CA ASP A 634 -47.35 -11.96 -6.49
C ASP A 634 -47.35 -12.52 -5.05
N ALA A 635 -48.32 -13.35 -4.69
CA ALA A 635 -48.27 -14.14 -3.45
C ALA A 635 -47.09 -15.12 -3.43
N LYS A 636 -46.74 -15.78 -4.56
CA LYS A 636 -45.57 -16.65 -4.66
C LYS A 636 -44.24 -15.89 -4.59
N LYS A 637 -44.10 -14.74 -5.26
CA LYS A 637 -42.91 -13.87 -5.13
C LYS A 637 -42.73 -13.39 -3.68
N THR A 638 -43.82 -12.93 -3.06
CA THR A 638 -43.78 -12.34 -1.71
C THR A 638 -43.55 -13.39 -0.62
N SER A 639 -44.16 -14.59 -0.74
CA SER A 639 -43.89 -15.69 0.20
C SER A 639 -42.46 -16.21 0.09
N VAL A 640 -41.89 -16.33 -1.11
CA VAL A 640 -40.47 -16.72 -1.27
C VAL A 640 -39.53 -15.68 -0.67
N SER A 641 -39.76 -14.37 -0.88
CA SER A 641 -38.91 -13.35 -0.26
C SER A 641 -39.06 -13.30 1.27
N LEU A 642 -40.29 -13.39 1.79
CA LEU A 642 -40.52 -13.42 3.24
C LEU A 642 -39.98 -14.69 3.92
N VAL A 643 -39.93 -15.84 3.24
CA VAL A 643 -39.31 -17.06 3.76
C VAL A 643 -37.78 -16.96 3.76
N LEU A 644 -37.18 -16.39 2.71
CA LEU A 644 -35.73 -16.08 2.69
C LEU A 644 -35.37 -15.11 3.81
N GLU A 645 -36.11 -14.01 3.93
CA GLU A 645 -35.87 -12.95 4.91
C GLU A 645 -36.08 -13.43 6.35
N ARG A 646 -37.15 -14.18 6.64
CA ARG A 646 -37.38 -14.79 7.96
C ARG A 646 -36.33 -15.84 8.30
N LYS A 647 -35.88 -16.67 7.35
CA LYS A 647 -34.76 -17.60 7.59
C LYS A 647 -33.47 -16.86 7.89
N TYR A 648 -33.17 -15.79 7.16
CA TYR A 648 -31.98 -14.96 7.38
C TYR A 648 -32.02 -14.26 8.76
N LEU A 649 -33.13 -13.61 9.13
CA LEU A 649 -33.30 -12.96 10.44
C LEU A 649 -33.35 -13.97 11.62
N ALA A 650 -33.90 -15.16 11.42
CA ALA A 650 -33.81 -16.25 12.41
C ALA A 650 -32.36 -16.74 12.58
N LYS A 651 -31.57 -16.78 11.49
CA LYS A 651 -30.17 -17.21 11.54
C LYS A 651 -29.20 -16.13 12.08
N VAL A 652 -29.53 -14.85 11.90
CA VAL A 652 -28.92 -13.73 12.66
C VAL A 652 -29.12 -13.93 14.17
N ASN A 653 -30.27 -14.46 14.60
CA ASN A 653 -30.47 -14.83 16.00
C ASN A 653 -29.69 -16.10 16.41
N PHE A 654 -29.47 -17.06 15.51
CA PHE A 654 -28.63 -18.23 15.77
C PHE A 654 -27.15 -17.88 15.99
N MET A 655 -26.67 -16.73 15.48
CA MET A 655 -25.33 -16.22 15.75
C MET A 655 -25.13 -15.67 17.18
N LYS A 656 -26.20 -15.51 17.99
CA LYS A 656 -26.09 -15.01 19.38
C LYS A 656 -25.17 -15.85 20.26
N ASP A 657 -25.03 -17.14 19.97
CA ASP A 657 -24.54 -18.13 20.94
C ASP A 657 -23.01 -18.30 20.99
N ASN A 658 -22.21 -17.50 20.26
CA ASN A 658 -20.75 -17.46 20.47
C ASN A 658 -19.98 -16.20 20.00
N SER A 659 -20.62 -15.14 19.52
CA SER A 659 -20.01 -13.80 19.36
C SER A 659 -21.07 -12.72 19.19
N PRO A 660 -20.91 -11.49 19.73
CA PRO A 660 -21.74 -10.37 19.30
C PRO A 660 -21.45 -10.06 17.82
N ILE A 661 -22.50 -10.00 17.00
CA ILE A 661 -22.43 -9.50 15.63
C ILE A 661 -21.87 -8.07 15.67
N ASN A 662 -21.00 -7.72 14.71
CA ASN A 662 -20.49 -6.36 14.59
C ASN A 662 -21.67 -5.36 14.49
N PRO A 663 -21.83 -4.39 15.41
CA PRO A 663 -23.01 -3.52 15.43
C PRO A 663 -23.28 -2.77 14.12
N ILE A 664 -22.24 -2.52 13.31
CA ILE A 664 -22.42 -1.89 11.98
C ILE A 664 -23.03 -2.87 10.96
N ALA A 665 -22.70 -4.16 11.03
CA ALA A 665 -23.30 -5.19 10.19
C ALA A 665 -24.78 -5.41 10.56
N GLN A 666 -25.11 -5.39 11.84
CA GLN A 666 -26.51 -5.44 12.27
C GLN A 666 -27.30 -4.24 11.73
N LYS A 667 -26.76 -3.01 11.84
CA LYS A 667 -27.38 -1.81 11.25
C LYS A 667 -27.57 -1.90 9.73
N VAL A 668 -26.65 -2.52 8.98
CA VAL A 668 -26.82 -2.78 7.54
C VAL A 668 -28.00 -3.75 7.30
N LEU A 669 -28.11 -4.81 8.08
CA LEU A 669 -29.17 -5.81 7.92
C LEU A 669 -30.55 -5.27 8.36
N GLU A 670 -30.59 -4.39 9.36
CA GLU A 670 -31.78 -3.63 9.77
C GLU A 670 -32.22 -2.65 8.66
N ALA A 671 -31.28 -1.90 8.07
CA ALA A 671 -31.55 -1.05 6.92
C ALA A 671 -32.02 -1.84 5.69
N ALA A 672 -31.51 -3.08 5.52
CA ALA A 672 -31.85 -3.98 4.43
C ALA A 672 -33.19 -4.71 4.61
N ALA A 673 -33.87 -4.57 5.75
CA ALA A 673 -35.17 -5.20 6.02
C ALA A 673 -36.24 -4.68 5.05
N GLY A 674 -37.12 -5.59 4.58
CA GLY A 674 -38.07 -5.36 3.50
C GLY A 674 -37.45 -5.24 2.10
N SER A 675 -36.12 -5.13 1.97
CA SER A 675 -35.46 -4.94 0.68
C SER A 675 -35.03 -6.26 0.03
N ARG A 676 -35.35 -6.40 -1.25
CA ARG A 676 -34.90 -7.50 -2.11
C ARG A 676 -33.60 -7.19 -2.86
N LYS A 677 -32.91 -6.08 -2.56
CA LYS A 677 -31.56 -5.79 -3.09
C LYS A 677 -30.48 -6.53 -2.31
N MET A 678 -29.55 -7.14 -3.03
CA MET A 678 -28.45 -7.93 -2.45
C MET A 678 -27.17 -7.09 -2.46
N LEU A 679 -27.13 -6.01 -1.68
CA LEU A 679 -25.97 -5.13 -1.61
C LEU A 679 -24.76 -5.84 -1.00
N GLY A 680 -23.57 -5.47 -1.48
CA GLY A 680 -22.32 -6.15 -1.22
C GLY A 680 -21.11 -5.26 -1.49
N ALA A 681 -19.91 -5.81 -1.33
CA ALA A 681 -18.66 -5.10 -1.62
C ALA A 681 -17.59 -6.04 -2.21
N HIS A 682 -16.60 -5.48 -2.89
CA HIS A 682 -15.41 -6.24 -3.28
C HIS A 682 -14.47 -6.38 -2.07
N VAL A 683 -14.56 -7.52 -1.37
CA VAL A 683 -13.87 -7.77 -0.10
C VAL A 683 -12.47 -8.37 -0.26
N SER A 684 -11.66 -8.22 0.79
CA SER A 684 -10.35 -8.87 0.89
C SER A 684 -10.49 -10.37 1.22
N VAL A 685 -9.66 -11.20 0.61
CA VAL A 685 -9.44 -12.63 0.96
C VAL A 685 -8.04 -12.87 1.56
N ALA A 686 -7.43 -11.83 2.15
CA ALA A 686 -6.15 -11.95 2.84
C ALA A 686 -6.29 -12.89 4.06
N GLY A 687 -5.53 -13.98 4.07
CA GLY A 687 -5.61 -15.06 5.06
C GLY A 687 -6.24 -16.36 4.52
N GLY A 688 -7.01 -16.29 3.43
CA GLY A 688 -7.64 -17.45 2.79
C GLY A 688 -8.92 -17.04 2.07
N LEU A 689 -9.34 -17.82 1.06
CA LEU A 689 -10.55 -17.49 0.29
C LEU A 689 -11.82 -17.51 1.16
N GLN A 690 -11.87 -18.40 2.14
CA GLN A 690 -12.94 -18.48 3.13
C GLN A 690 -13.06 -17.22 4.01
N GLN A 691 -12.00 -16.43 4.13
CA GLN A 691 -12.04 -15.14 4.83
C GLN A 691 -12.91 -14.11 4.11
N GLY A 692 -13.20 -14.29 2.81
CA GLY A 692 -14.13 -13.44 2.06
C GLY A 692 -15.53 -13.43 2.69
N PHE A 693 -16.05 -14.60 3.07
CA PHE A 693 -17.34 -14.71 3.76
C PHE A 693 -17.35 -13.97 5.10
N TYR A 694 -16.34 -14.19 5.94
CA TYR A 694 -16.27 -13.52 7.24
C TYR A 694 -16.12 -12.01 7.10
N ASN A 695 -15.32 -11.53 6.15
CA ASN A 695 -15.16 -10.12 5.88
C ASN A 695 -16.47 -9.49 5.37
N ALA A 696 -17.16 -10.12 4.40
CA ALA A 696 -18.45 -9.67 3.88
C ALA A 696 -19.53 -9.61 4.98
N LEU A 697 -19.70 -10.69 5.75
CA LEU A 697 -20.68 -10.73 6.84
C LEU A 697 -20.33 -9.76 7.98
N SER A 698 -19.04 -9.48 8.23
CA SER A 698 -18.62 -8.52 9.26
C SER A 698 -19.02 -7.07 8.99
N ILE A 699 -19.48 -6.76 7.77
CA ILE A 699 -20.05 -5.47 7.36
C ILE A 699 -21.49 -5.61 6.83
N GLY A 700 -22.15 -6.75 7.05
CA GLY A 700 -23.57 -6.96 6.70
C GLY A 700 -23.86 -7.18 5.21
N CYS A 701 -22.86 -7.46 4.38
CA CYS A 701 -23.06 -7.72 2.95
C CYS A 701 -23.96 -8.94 2.68
N ARG A 702 -24.85 -8.80 1.70
CA ARG A 702 -25.74 -9.85 1.16
C ARG A 702 -25.24 -10.43 -0.18
N SER A 703 -24.30 -9.77 -0.85
CA SER A 703 -23.46 -10.31 -1.94
C SER A 703 -21.99 -9.90 -1.74
N PHE A 704 -21.02 -10.49 -2.44
CA PHE A 704 -19.64 -9.97 -2.46
C PHE A 704 -18.83 -10.39 -3.69
N ALA A 705 -17.77 -9.62 -3.97
CA ALA A 705 -16.73 -9.97 -4.93
C ALA A 705 -15.37 -10.17 -4.27
N PHE A 706 -14.49 -10.92 -4.94
CA PHE A 706 -13.07 -11.06 -4.60
C PHE A 706 -12.24 -11.57 -5.79
N PHE A 707 -10.92 -11.42 -5.71
CA PHE A 707 -9.97 -12.05 -6.64
C PHE A 707 -9.60 -13.47 -6.17
N VAL A 708 -9.84 -14.50 -7.00
CA VAL A 708 -9.55 -15.91 -6.66
C VAL A 708 -8.05 -16.25 -6.62
N ARG A 709 -7.18 -15.38 -7.15
CA ARG A 709 -5.72 -15.52 -7.14
C ARG A 709 -5.03 -14.15 -7.19
N ASN A 710 -3.69 -14.12 -7.14
CA ASN A 710 -2.92 -12.87 -7.22
C ASN A 710 -3.00 -12.24 -8.62
N GLN A 711 -3.70 -11.11 -8.70
CA GLN A 711 -4.00 -10.40 -9.94
C GLN A 711 -2.79 -9.73 -10.63
N ARG A 712 -1.58 -9.79 -10.03
CA ARG A 712 -0.33 -9.25 -10.60
C ARG A 712 0.60 -10.30 -11.23
N SER A 713 0.18 -11.56 -11.27
CA SER A 713 0.96 -12.66 -11.86
C SER A 713 0.17 -13.38 -12.94
N TRP A 714 0.86 -13.84 -13.99
CA TRP A 714 0.29 -14.80 -14.93
C TRP A 714 0.15 -16.19 -14.30
N ASN A 715 1.21 -16.64 -13.60
CA ASN A 715 1.24 -17.96 -12.98
C ASN A 715 0.74 -17.88 -11.53
N SER A 716 -0.04 -18.87 -11.11
CA SER A 716 -0.39 -19.13 -9.71
C SER A 716 -0.29 -20.64 -9.46
N PRO A 717 0.11 -21.08 -8.26
CA PRO A 717 0.15 -22.51 -7.95
C PRO A 717 -1.27 -23.12 -8.06
N PRO A 718 -1.40 -24.43 -8.34
CA PRO A 718 -2.68 -25.13 -8.28
C PRO A 718 -3.39 -24.88 -6.94
N MET A 719 -4.72 -24.82 -6.95
CA MET A 719 -5.47 -24.73 -5.70
C MET A 719 -5.35 -26.06 -4.94
N LYS A 720 -5.02 -26.00 -3.65
CA LYS A 720 -5.02 -27.16 -2.75
C LYS A 720 -6.46 -27.56 -2.43
N ASP A 721 -6.74 -28.86 -2.36
CA ASP A 721 -8.05 -29.38 -1.98
C ASP A 721 -8.47 -28.90 -0.58
N GLU A 722 -7.52 -28.77 0.35
CA GLU A 722 -7.69 -28.12 1.67
C GLU A 722 -8.41 -26.76 1.59
N VAL A 723 -8.07 -25.94 0.59
CA VAL A 723 -8.63 -24.58 0.40
C VAL A 723 -10.01 -24.66 -0.24
N VAL A 724 -10.21 -25.59 -1.16
CA VAL A 724 -11.53 -25.86 -1.79
C VAL A 724 -12.53 -26.35 -0.74
N GLN A 725 -12.11 -27.31 0.09
CA GLN A 725 -12.89 -27.85 1.19
C GLN A 725 -13.24 -26.76 2.20
N ALA A 726 -12.24 -26.05 2.75
CA ALA A 726 -12.47 -24.98 3.73
C ALA A 726 -13.39 -23.87 3.21
N PHE A 727 -13.32 -23.52 1.91
CA PHE A 727 -14.22 -22.56 1.30
C PHE A 727 -15.65 -23.09 1.19
N ARG A 728 -15.84 -24.31 0.64
CA ARG A 728 -17.17 -24.94 0.49
C ARG A 728 -17.84 -25.21 1.84
N GLU A 729 -17.10 -25.71 2.83
CA GLU A 729 -17.59 -25.91 4.20
C GLU A 729 -17.98 -24.59 4.86
N THR A 730 -17.22 -23.51 4.64
CA THR A 730 -17.56 -22.18 5.15
C THR A 730 -18.83 -21.63 4.49
N ALA A 731 -18.95 -21.77 3.16
CA ALA A 731 -20.15 -21.38 2.41
C ALA A 731 -21.40 -22.13 2.92
N GLN A 732 -21.29 -23.47 3.09
CA GLN A 732 -22.37 -24.32 3.59
C GLN A 732 -22.73 -24.01 5.05
N LYS A 733 -21.74 -23.87 5.94
CA LYS A 733 -21.96 -23.55 7.36
C LYS A 733 -22.69 -22.21 7.55
N LEU A 734 -22.37 -21.23 6.72
CA LEU A 734 -23.02 -19.93 6.72
C LEU A 734 -24.36 -19.93 5.96
N GLU A 735 -24.60 -20.92 5.09
CA GLU A 735 -25.64 -20.91 4.04
C GLU A 735 -25.56 -19.66 3.15
N PHE A 736 -24.34 -19.25 2.78
CA PHE A 736 -24.18 -18.09 1.90
C PHE A 736 -24.54 -18.47 0.45
N PRO A 737 -25.47 -17.74 -0.20
CA PRO A 737 -25.94 -18.07 -1.55
C PRO A 737 -24.84 -17.89 -2.61
N MET A 738 -24.54 -18.97 -3.35
CA MET A 738 -23.42 -19.03 -4.32
C MET A 738 -23.63 -18.21 -5.60
N ASP A 739 -24.87 -17.81 -5.89
CA ASP A 739 -25.25 -16.86 -6.93
C ASP A 739 -25.05 -15.39 -6.51
N GLN A 740 -24.74 -15.14 -5.23
CA GLN A 740 -24.42 -13.81 -4.70
C GLN A 740 -22.91 -13.59 -4.53
N ILE A 741 -22.10 -14.45 -5.16
CA ILE A 741 -20.64 -14.38 -5.20
C ILE A 741 -20.22 -14.14 -6.65
N VAL A 742 -19.52 -13.03 -6.91
CA VAL A 742 -19.00 -12.67 -8.23
C VAL A 742 -17.49 -12.57 -8.14
N VAL A 743 -16.74 -13.55 -8.68
CA VAL A 743 -15.28 -13.46 -8.69
C VAL A 743 -14.85 -12.47 -9.75
N HIS A 744 -14.03 -11.48 -9.38
CA HIS A 744 -13.44 -10.56 -10.34
C HIS A 744 -12.19 -11.18 -10.97
N GLY A 745 -12.10 -11.17 -12.30
CA GLY A 745 -10.94 -11.62 -13.04
C GLY A 745 -9.75 -10.66 -12.96
N SER A 746 -8.55 -11.16 -13.21
CA SER A 746 -7.33 -10.34 -13.19
C SER A 746 -7.28 -9.30 -14.31
N TYR A 747 -6.95 -8.05 -13.96
CA TYR A 747 -6.69 -6.94 -14.91
C TYR A 747 -5.50 -7.14 -15.86
N LEU A 748 -4.79 -8.28 -15.80
CA LEU A 748 -3.83 -8.68 -16.83
C LEU A 748 -4.50 -9.31 -18.05
N ILE A 749 -5.73 -9.84 -17.90
CA ILE A 749 -6.46 -10.53 -18.97
C ILE A 749 -6.94 -9.51 -20.00
N ASN A 750 -6.37 -9.57 -21.21
CA ASN A 750 -6.95 -8.94 -22.39
C ASN A 750 -7.43 -10.03 -23.36
N GLY A 751 -8.68 -10.45 -23.20
CA GLY A 751 -9.29 -11.51 -24.02
C GLY A 751 -9.43 -11.16 -25.50
N GLY A 752 -9.28 -9.88 -25.86
CA GLY A 752 -9.32 -9.34 -27.23
C GLY A 752 -7.96 -9.00 -27.82
N SER A 753 -6.85 -9.42 -27.21
CA SER A 753 -5.53 -9.02 -27.70
C SER A 753 -5.23 -9.64 -29.07
N CYS A 754 -4.96 -8.80 -30.06
CA CYS A 754 -4.49 -9.22 -31.39
C CYS A 754 -2.99 -9.61 -31.42
N ASP A 755 -2.39 -9.72 -30.24
CA ASP A 755 -1.04 -10.21 -30.00
C ASP A 755 -1.13 -11.66 -29.51
N MET A 756 -0.78 -12.63 -30.36
CA MET A 756 -1.02 -14.05 -30.09
C MET A 756 -0.36 -14.57 -28.81
N GLU A 757 0.77 -14.00 -28.38
CA GLU A 757 1.41 -14.43 -27.13
C GLU A 757 0.64 -13.94 -25.92
N ILE A 758 0.22 -12.66 -25.94
CA ILE A 758 -0.62 -12.06 -24.89
C ILE A 758 -1.99 -12.75 -24.86
N LEU A 759 -2.59 -13.04 -26.02
CA LEU A 759 -3.87 -13.72 -26.14
C LEU A 759 -3.84 -15.13 -25.55
N ASN A 760 -2.79 -15.91 -25.84
CA ASN A 760 -2.63 -17.26 -25.29
C ASN A 760 -2.41 -17.23 -23.77
N ARG A 761 -1.62 -16.27 -23.26
CA ARG A 761 -1.45 -16.03 -21.83
C ARG A 761 -2.77 -15.63 -21.15
N ALA A 762 -3.56 -14.75 -21.79
CA ALA A 762 -4.87 -14.32 -21.32
C ALA A 762 -5.88 -15.49 -21.29
N ARG A 763 -5.95 -16.29 -22.35
CA ARG A 763 -6.81 -17.50 -22.44
C ARG A 763 -6.46 -18.53 -21.36
N ALA A 764 -5.17 -18.82 -21.15
CA ALA A 764 -4.73 -19.75 -20.11
C ALA A 764 -5.04 -19.21 -18.69
N CYS A 765 -4.79 -17.91 -18.46
CA CYS A 765 -5.07 -17.22 -17.20
C CYS A 765 -6.56 -17.21 -16.85
N MET A 766 -7.41 -16.88 -17.83
CA MET A 766 -8.87 -16.87 -17.67
C MET A 766 -9.41 -18.28 -17.42
N LEU A 767 -8.90 -19.30 -18.14
CA LEU A 767 -9.29 -20.68 -17.94
C LEU A 767 -8.90 -21.24 -16.55
N ASP A 768 -7.74 -20.84 -16.01
CA ASP A 768 -7.33 -21.13 -14.63
C ASP A 768 -8.26 -20.47 -13.60
N GLU A 769 -8.60 -19.19 -13.77
CA GLU A 769 -9.53 -18.49 -12.87
C GLU A 769 -10.94 -19.09 -12.92
N CYS A 770 -11.48 -19.38 -14.11
CA CYS A 770 -12.78 -20.04 -14.25
C CYS A 770 -12.80 -21.45 -13.64
N LYS A 771 -11.75 -22.26 -13.85
CA LYS A 771 -11.66 -23.59 -13.24
C LYS A 771 -11.55 -23.55 -11.71
N ARG A 772 -10.87 -22.54 -11.15
CA ARG A 772 -10.88 -22.29 -9.70
C ARG A 772 -12.27 -21.91 -9.20
N CYS A 773 -13.03 -21.12 -9.96
CA CYS A 773 -14.43 -20.83 -9.61
C CYS A 773 -15.28 -22.11 -9.58
N GLU A 774 -15.13 -23.00 -10.56
CA GLU A 774 -15.86 -24.29 -10.60
C GLU A 774 -15.42 -25.26 -9.48
N GLN A 775 -14.13 -25.26 -9.13
CA GLN A 775 -13.63 -25.95 -7.93
C GLN A 775 -14.29 -25.39 -6.66
N LEU A 776 -14.43 -24.08 -6.53
CA LEU A 776 -15.05 -23.42 -5.36
C LEU A 776 -16.59 -23.50 -5.32
N GLY A 777 -17.25 -23.89 -6.41
CA GLY A 777 -18.72 -23.92 -6.52
C GLY A 777 -19.35 -22.59 -6.94
N ILE A 778 -18.57 -21.66 -7.46
CA ILE A 778 -18.97 -20.28 -7.77
C ILE A 778 -19.62 -20.20 -9.15
N ILE A 779 -20.70 -19.42 -9.27
CA ILE A 779 -21.54 -19.37 -10.47
C ILE A 779 -21.14 -18.22 -11.41
N TYR A 780 -20.66 -17.09 -10.88
CA TYR A 780 -20.34 -15.88 -11.65
C TYR A 780 -18.86 -15.50 -11.60
N TYR A 781 -18.30 -15.22 -12.78
CA TYR A 781 -16.94 -14.74 -12.97
C TYR A 781 -16.94 -13.50 -13.89
N ASN A 782 -16.60 -12.34 -13.36
CA ASN A 782 -16.64 -11.05 -14.05
C ASN A 782 -15.30 -10.68 -14.70
N ILE A 783 -15.34 -10.18 -15.94
CA ILE A 783 -14.18 -9.61 -16.63
C ILE A 783 -14.51 -8.32 -17.38
N HIS A 784 -13.52 -7.43 -17.44
CA HIS A 784 -13.47 -6.41 -18.48
C HIS A 784 -13.32 -7.11 -19.85
N PRO A 785 -14.08 -6.73 -20.90
CA PRO A 785 -14.12 -7.50 -22.15
C PRO A 785 -12.76 -7.62 -22.86
N GLY A 786 -12.03 -6.50 -22.96
CA GLY A 786 -10.72 -6.44 -23.60
C GLY A 786 -10.37 -5.04 -24.12
N SER A 787 -9.29 -4.97 -24.90
CA SER A 787 -8.79 -3.74 -25.51
C SER A 787 -8.03 -4.05 -26.80
N THR A 788 -8.24 -3.25 -27.86
CA THR A 788 -7.46 -3.38 -29.11
C THR A 788 -5.97 -3.09 -28.89
N ALA A 789 -5.63 -2.41 -27.79
CA ALA A 789 -4.32 -1.82 -27.52
C ALA A 789 -3.76 -0.93 -28.66
N GLY A 790 -4.62 -0.47 -29.59
CA GLY A 790 -4.21 0.23 -30.80
C GLY A 790 -3.56 -0.65 -31.88
N LYS A 791 -3.59 -1.98 -31.73
CA LYS A 791 -2.96 -2.94 -32.66
C LYS A 791 -3.87 -3.45 -33.78
N CYS A 792 -5.19 -3.25 -33.68
CA CYS A 792 -6.20 -3.87 -34.55
C CYS A 792 -7.55 -3.14 -34.51
N ALA A 793 -8.47 -3.52 -35.39
CA ALA A 793 -9.82 -2.96 -35.46
C ALA A 793 -10.69 -3.35 -34.24
N ARG A 794 -11.75 -2.58 -33.95
CA ARG A 794 -12.65 -2.89 -32.81
C ARG A 794 -13.45 -4.15 -33.07
N GLU A 795 -13.90 -4.32 -34.31
CA GLU A 795 -14.69 -5.43 -34.84
C GLU A 795 -13.88 -6.74 -34.89
N GLU A 796 -12.57 -6.63 -35.05
CA GLU A 796 -11.62 -7.74 -34.96
C GLU A 796 -11.38 -8.15 -33.50
N CYS A 797 -11.09 -7.18 -32.64
CA CYS A 797 -10.97 -7.37 -31.19
C CYS A 797 -12.23 -8.00 -30.59
N ILE A 798 -13.43 -7.54 -30.97
CA ILE A 798 -14.74 -8.10 -30.57
C ILE A 798 -14.86 -9.59 -30.94
N LYS A 799 -14.43 -10.00 -32.14
CA LYS A 799 -14.39 -11.42 -32.54
C LYS A 799 -13.41 -12.21 -31.68
N ILE A 800 -12.21 -11.67 -31.45
CA ILE A 800 -11.17 -12.33 -30.63
C ILE A 800 -11.64 -12.50 -29.17
N ILE A 801 -12.38 -11.53 -28.60
CA ILE A 801 -13.04 -11.64 -27.29
C ILE A 801 -14.06 -12.77 -27.32
N ALA A 802 -14.95 -12.81 -28.31
CA ALA A 802 -15.96 -13.87 -28.43
C ALA A 802 -15.33 -15.26 -28.60
N ASP A 803 -14.26 -15.39 -29.36
CA ASP A 803 -13.50 -16.63 -29.50
C ASP A 803 -12.77 -17.04 -28.22
N THR A 804 -12.27 -16.07 -27.45
CA THR A 804 -11.71 -16.31 -26.10
C THR A 804 -12.78 -16.81 -25.13
N LEU A 805 -13.96 -16.18 -25.13
CA LEU A 805 -15.10 -16.61 -24.32
C LEU A 805 -15.56 -18.01 -24.72
N ASN A 806 -15.72 -18.27 -26.01
CA ASN A 806 -16.06 -19.58 -26.55
C ASN A 806 -15.01 -20.64 -26.15
N TYR A 807 -13.71 -20.33 -26.28
CA TYR A 807 -12.62 -21.24 -25.89
C TYR A 807 -12.66 -21.59 -24.40
N VAL A 808 -12.86 -20.61 -23.50
CA VAL A 808 -12.95 -20.87 -22.06
C VAL A 808 -14.21 -21.66 -21.71
N MET A 809 -15.36 -21.32 -22.31
CA MET A 809 -16.61 -22.07 -22.16
C MET A 809 -16.48 -23.52 -22.65
N ASP A 810 -15.83 -23.76 -23.79
CA ASP A 810 -15.61 -25.10 -24.34
C ASP A 810 -14.67 -25.97 -23.46
N HIS A 811 -14.04 -25.40 -22.42
CA HIS A 811 -13.15 -26.09 -21.47
C HIS A 811 -13.58 -25.98 -19.99
N THR A 812 -14.84 -25.57 -19.73
CA THR A 812 -15.47 -25.40 -18.40
C THR A 812 -16.93 -25.89 -18.45
N GLU A 813 -17.51 -26.27 -17.33
CA GLU A 813 -18.82 -26.96 -17.30
C GLU A 813 -20.03 -26.04 -17.16
N TYR A 814 -20.05 -25.18 -16.13
CA TYR A 814 -21.24 -24.44 -15.70
C TYR A 814 -21.00 -22.95 -15.38
N ILE A 815 -19.74 -22.52 -15.20
CA ILE A 815 -19.40 -21.13 -14.88
C ILE A 815 -20.02 -20.14 -15.88
N THR A 816 -20.68 -19.10 -15.37
CA THR A 816 -21.24 -18.01 -16.18
C THR A 816 -20.29 -16.83 -16.17
N ILE A 817 -19.76 -16.50 -17.34
CA ILE A 817 -18.84 -15.37 -17.52
C ILE A 817 -19.67 -14.10 -17.69
N LEU A 818 -19.35 -13.07 -16.91
CA LEU A 818 -19.93 -11.74 -17.05
C LEU A 818 -18.93 -10.85 -17.77
N ILE A 819 -19.37 -10.20 -18.86
CA ILE A 819 -18.61 -9.13 -19.51
C ILE A 819 -19.09 -7.78 -18.96
N GLU A 820 -18.15 -6.98 -18.47
CA GLU A 820 -18.48 -5.72 -17.82
C GLU A 820 -18.65 -4.56 -18.82
N THR A 821 -19.56 -3.64 -18.51
CA THR A 821 -19.59 -2.30 -19.14
C THR A 821 -18.34 -1.51 -18.76
N MET A 822 -17.64 -0.92 -19.73
CA MET A 822 -16.41 -0.17 -19.50
C MET A 822 -16.59 1.34 -19.67
N ALA A 823 -15.76 2.14 -19.00
CA ALA A 823 -15.72 3.59 -19.19
C ALA A 823 -15.32 4.07 -20.62
N GLY A 824 -15.05 3.18 -21.58
CA GLY A 824 -14.63 3.57 -22.93
C GLY A 824 -13.26 4.26 -23.00
N GLN A 825 -12.38 4.03 -22.03
CA GLN A 825 -11.06 4.68 -21.95
C GLN A 825 -10.12 4.22 -23.08
N GLY A 826 -9.98 5.06 -24.11
CA GLY A 826 -9.04 4.86 -25.20
C GLY A 826 -9.39 3.65 -26.07
N ASN A 827 -8.66 2.55 -25.88
CA ASN A 827 -8.73 1.35 -26.73
C ASN A 827 -9.57 0.19 -26.17
N THR A 828 -10.19 0.35 -24.98
CA THR A 828 -11.06 -0.68 -24.37
C THR A 828 -12.31 -0.96 -25.22
N ILE A 829 -12.79 -2.21 -25.20
CA ILE A 829 -14.08 -2.65 -25.76
C ILE A 829 -15.12 -2.74 -24.63
N GLY A 830 -16.40 -2.54 -24.95
CA GLY A 830 -17.50 -2.52 -23.99
C GLY A 830 -17.83 -1.10 -23.50
N GLY A 831 -17.36 -0.08 -24.22
CA GLY A 831 -17.65 1.33 -23.95
C GLY A 831 -19.00 1.79 -24.51
N LYS A 832 -19.70 0.93 -25.24
CA LYS A 832 -21.09 1.09 -25.66
C LYS A 832 -21.83 -0.23 -25.53
N PHE A 833 -23.16 -0.18 -25.38
CA PHE A 833 -23.95 -1.41 -25.26
C PHE A 833 -23.94 -2.27 -26.53
N GLU A 834 -23.79 -1.69 -27.72
CA GLU A 834 -23.71 -2.45 -28.98
C GLU A 834 -22.41 -3.27 -29.09
N GLU A 835 -21.33 -2.89 -28.40
CA GLU A 835 -20.09 -3.67 -28.40
C GLU A 835 -20.24 -4.96 -27.57
N LEU A 836 -20.94 -4.86 -26.44
CA LEU A 836 -21.32 -6.01 -25.63
C LEU A 836 -22.35 -6.88 -26.37
N GLN A 837 -23.32 -6.26 -27.07
CA GLN A 837 -24.25 -6.94 -27.97
C GLN A 837 -23.51 -7.78 -29.02
N GLN A 838 -22.50 -7.21 -29.68
CA GLN A 838 -21.76 -7.90 -30.73
C GLN A 838 -20.96 -9.09 -30.17
N ILE A 839 -20.29 -8.93 -29.02
CA ILE A 839 -19.62 -10.04 -28.31
C ILE A 839 -20.64 -11.13 -27.97
N ILE A 840 -21.75 -10.77 -27.33
CA ILE A 840 -22.83 -11.70 -26.96
C ILE A 840 -23.41 -12.37 -28.21
N SER A 841 -23.49 -11.69 -29.36
CA SER A 841 -24.00 -12.25 -30.62
C SER A 841 -23.15 -13.43 -31.11
N LEU A 842 -21.82 -13.37 -30.93
CA LEU A 842 -20.83 -14.34 -31.41
C LEU A 842 -20.53 -15.47 -30.40
N VAL A 843 -20.87 -15.32 -29.12
CA VAL A 843 -20.73 -16.39 -28.12
C VAL A 843 -21.74 -17.51 -28.40
N LYS A 844 -21.26 -18.76 -28.54
CA LYS A 844 -22.06 -19.95 -28.83
C LYS A 844 -23.08 -20.24 -27.72
N ASN A 845 -22.63 -20.26 -26.47
CA ASN A 845 -23.43 -20.67 -25.33
C ASN A 845 -24.07 -19.46 -24.61
N LYS A 846 -25.19 -18.97 -25.15
CA LYS A 846 -25.95 -17.84 -24.60
C LYS A 846 -26.44 -18.03 -23.15
N LYS A 847 -26.37 -19.24 -22.57
CA LYS A 847 -26.76 -19.49 -21.17
C LYS A 847 -25.64 -19.20 -20.17
N ARG A 848 -24.37 -19.19 -20.61
CA ARG A 848 -23.18 -18.97 -19.77
C ARG A 848 -22.46 -17.65 -20.03
N ILE A 849 -23.12 -16.73 -20.74
CA ILE A 849 -22.71 -15.33 -20.89
C ILE A 849 -23.72 -14.44 -20.16
N GLY A 850 -23.23 -13.39 -19.52
CA GLY A 850 -24.02 -12.32 -18.94
C GLY A 850 -23.27 -11.00 -18.94
N VAL A 851 -23.87 -9.98 -18.34
CA VAL A 851 -23.30 -8.64 -18.20
C VAL A 851 -23.26 -8.24 -16.73
N CYS A 852 -22.16 -7.63 -16.32
CA CYS A 852 -22.09 -6.80 -15.13
C CYS A 852 -22.19 -5.33 -15.57
N LEU A 853 -23.08 -4.56 -14.95
CA LEU A 853 -23.24 -3.13 -15.22
C LEU A 853 -22.59 -2.34 -14.09
N ASP A 854 -21.49 -1.65 -14.40
CA ASP A 854 -20.87 -0.68 -13.49
C ASP A 854 -21.44 0.73 -13.74
N THR A 855 -21.97 1.34 -12.68
CA THR A 855 -22.62 2.65 -12.77
C THR A 855 -21.66 3.80 -13.09
N CYS A 856 -20.41 3.74 -12.62
CA CYS A 856 -19.38 4.74 -12.93
C CYS A 856 -18.91 4.62 -14.39
N HIS A 857 -18.74 3.40 -14.89
CA HIS A 857 -18.34 3.07 -16.25
C HIS A 857 -19.39 3.52 -17.27
N ILE A 858 -20.67 3.20 -17.09
CA ILE A 858 -21.71 3.66 -18.03
C ILE A 858 -21.81 5.19 -18.03
N PHE A 859 -21.68 5.84 -16.87
CA PHE A 859 -21.68 7.30 -16.76
C PHE A 859 -20.46 7.95 -17.45
N ALA A 860 -19.27 7.38 -17.25
CA ALA A 860 -18.05 7.82 -17.93
C ALA A 860 -18.09 7.57 -19.45
N ALA A 861 -18.82 6.55 -19.91
CA ALA A 861 -19.04 6.28 -21.34
C ALA A 861 -20.01 7.29 -21.99
N GLY A 862 -21.02 7.75 -21.26
CA GLY A 862 -21.99 8.77 -21.70
C GLY A 862 -23.44 8.54 -21.29
N TYR A 863 -23.73 7.43 -20.58
CA TYR A 863 -25.07 7.05 -20.15
C TYR A 863 -25.45 7.74 -18.84
N ASP A 864 -26.38 8.69 -18.90
CA ASP A 864 -26.85 9.40 -17.73
C ASP A 864 -27.96 8.61 -17.02
N ILE A 865 -27.88 8.52 -15.70
CA ILE A 865 -28.85 7.84 -14.82
C ILE A 865 -29.27 8.72 -13.64
N ARG A 866 -28.91 10.01 -13.64
CA ARG A 866 -29.07 10.95 -12.50
C ARG A 866 -30.48 11.50 -12.30
N SER A 867 -31.33 11.40 -13.32
CA SER A 867 -32.76 11.73 -13.26
C SER A 867 -33.59 10.59 -13.83
N GLU A 868 -34.88 10.55 -13.47
CA GLU A 868 -35.76 9.43 -13.78
C GLU A 868 -35.89 9.17 -15.29
N ASP A 869 -35.96 10.22 -16.10
CA ASP A 869 -36.12 10.07 -17.56
C ASP A 869 -34.83 9.62 -18.22
N ARG A 870 -33.67 10.14 -17.79
CA ARG A 870 -32.36 9.65 -18.25
C ARG A 870 -32.09 8.20 -17.84
N TYR A 871 -32.50 7.84 -16.63
CA TYR A 871 -32.49 6.46 -16.15
C TYR A 871 -33.36 5.54 -17.03
N LYS A 872 -34.58 5.95 -17.38
CA LYS A 872 -35.45 5.23 -18.33
C LYS A 872 -34.81 5.11 -19.72
N GLU A 873 -34.27 6.20 -20.27
CA GLU A 873 -33.55 6.21 -21.55
C GLU A 873 -32.41 5.18 -21.55
N THR A 874 -31.49 5.27 -20.60
CA THR A 874 -30.32 4.38 -20.46
C THR A 874 -30.73 2.91 -20.34
N PHE A 875 -31.72 2.58 -19.49
CA PHE A 875 -32.14 1.17 -19.35
C PHE A 875 -33.02 0.67 -20.49
N ASN A 876 -33.68 1.55 -21.24
CA ASN A 876 -34.33 1.18 -22.50
C ASN A 876 -33.29 0.92 -23.61
N GLU A 877 -32.20 1.69 -23.68
CA GLU A 877 -31.11 1.40 -24.62
C GLU A 877 -30.39 0.09 -24.26
N PHE A 878 -30.19 -0.18 -22.97
CA PHE A 878 -29.65 -1.47 -22.51
C PHE A 878 -30.57 -2.64 -22.90
N GLU A 879 -31.89 -2.51 -22.70
CA GLU A 879 -32.87 -3.54 -23.10
C GLU A 879 -32.90 -3.75 -24.62
N ASN A 880 -32.89 -2.68 -25.41
CA ASN A 880 -32.92 -2.75 -26.87
C ASN A 880 -31.62 -3.31 -27.47
N SER A 881 -30.47 -3.02 -26.85
CA SER A 881 -29.16 -3.44 -27.36
C SER A 881 -28.76 -4.82 -26.85
N ILE A 882 -28.73 -5.01 -25.52
CA ILE A 882 -28.27 -6.23 -24.86
C ILE A 882 -29.46 -7.09 -24.45
N GLY A 883 -30.44 -6.48 -23.79
CA GLY A 883 -31.57 -7.14 -23.13
C GLY A 883 -31.25 -7.53 -21.69
N LEU A 884 -32.14 -7.16 -20.78
CA LEU A 884 -32.02 -7.39 -19.34
C LEU A 884 -31.92 -8.87 -18.98
N GLN A 885 -32.35 -9.79 -19.86
CA GLN A 885 -32.15 -11.23 -19.67
C GLN A 885 -30.66 -11.66 -19.61
N TYR A 886 -29.70 -10.82 -20.00
CA TYR A 886 -28.26 -11.07 -19.81
C TYR A 886 -27.66 -10.37 -18.58
N LEU A 887 -28.34 -9.40 -17.97
CA LEU A 887 -27.85 -8.72 -16.78
C LEU A 887 -27.79 -9.70 -15.59
N ARG A 888 -26.65 -9.76 -14.89
CA ARG A 888 -26.44 -10.71 -13.77
C ARG A 888 -25.87 -10.08 -12.51
N ALA A 889 -25.14 -8.99 -12.64
CA ALA A 889 -24.55 -8.27 -11.50
C ALA A 889 -24.53 -6.77 -11.77
N PHE A 890 -24.38 -5.99 -10.70
CA PHE A 890 -23.99 -4.59 -10.76
C PHE A 890 -22.70 -4.38 -9.98
N HIS A 891 -21.86 -3.49 -10.49
CA HIS A 891 -20.92 -2.75 -9.66
C HIS A 891 -21.53 -1.36 -9.39
N ILE A 892 -21.68 -1.00 -8.12
CA ILE A 892 -22.37 0.23 -7.70
C ILE A 892 -21.31 1.22 -7.20
N ASN A 893 -20.90 2.10 -8.11
CA ASN A 893 -19.84 3.07 -7.94
C ASN A 893 -20.30 4.47 -8.39
N ASP A 894 -20.10 5.50 -7.56
CA ASP A 894 -20.21 6.90 -8.01
C ASP A 894 -18.96 7.23 -8.86
N SER A 895 -18.99 8.32 -9.63
CA SER A 895 -17.89 8.68 -10.54
C SER A 895 -17.19 9.96 -10.09
N MET A 896 -15.84 9.97 -10.10
CA MET A 896 -15.08 11.22 -10.03
C MET A 896 -15.06 11.96 -11.38
N GLY A 897 -15.28 11.24 -12.48
CA GLY A 897 -15.36 11.79 -13.83
C GLY A 897 -16.73 12.42 -14.12
N ASP A 898 -16.76 13.31 -15.11
CA ASP A 898 -18.02 13.85 -15.64
C ASP A 898 -18.68 12.89 -16.64
N LEU A 899 -19.96 13.13 -16.97
CA LEU A 899 -20.72 12.38 -17.95
C LEU A 899 -19.96 12.35 -19.29
N GLY A 900 -19.73 11.16 -19.84
CA GLY A 900 -19.01 10.99 -21.12
C GLY A 900 -17.50 11.30 -21.08
N SER A 901 -16.90 11.50 -19.89
CA SER A 901 -15.47 11.85 -19.74
C SER A 901 -14.49 10.75 -20.15
N ARG A 902 -14.95 9.51 -20.33
CA ARG A 902 -14.18 8.29 -20.62
C ARG A 902 -13.04 7.99 -19.63
N VAL A 903 -13.25 8.38 -18.37
CA VAL A 903 -12.32 8.16 -17.27
C VAL A 903 -12.94 7.23 -16.22
N ASP A 904 -12.46 5.99 -16.19
CA ASP A 904 -12.55 5.11 -15.03
C ASP A 904 -11.79 5.77 -13.84
N ARG A 905 -12.58 6.30 -12.89
CA ARG A 905 -12.18 6.74 -11.54
C ARG A 905 -13.43 6.71 -10.62
N HIS A 906 -13.55 5.66 -9.81
CA HIS A 906 -14.67 5.51 -8.85
C HIS A 906 -14.66 6.57 -7.74
N ALA A 907 -15.83 6.80 -7.15
CA ALA A 907 -16.09 7.62 -5.98
C ALA A 907 -17.11 6.92 -5.05
N ASN A 908 -17.11 7.28 -3.77
CA ASN A 908 -18.12 6.80 -2.82
C ASN A 908 -19.52 7.35 -3.15
N ILE A 909 -20.54 6.56 -2.83
CA ILE A 909 -21.95 6.84 -3.09
C ILE A 909 -22.34 8.24 -2.60
N GLY A 910 -22.83 9.06 -3.53
CA GLY A 910 -23.29 10.42 -3.26
C GLY A 910 -22.19 11.49 -3.27
N LYS A 911 -20.91 11.11 -3.21
CA LYS A 911 -19.78 12.06 -3.17
C LYS A 911 -19.34 12.49 -4.58
N GLY A 912 -19.43 11.60 -5.57
CA GLY A 912 -19.00 11.85 -6.96
C GLY A 912 -19.98 12.69 -7.81
N LYS A 913 -20.03 12.46 -9.12
CA LYS A 913 -20.84 13.21 -10.11
C LYS A 913 -22.20 12.59 -10.40
N LEU A 914 -22.43 11.31 -10.05
CA LEU A 914 -23.74 10.65 -10.14
C LEU A 914 -24.69 11.11 -9.02
N LYS A 915 -24.15 11.31 -7.81
CA LYS A 915 -24.91 11.66 -6.60
C LYS A 915 -25.93 10.59 -6.19
N LEU A 916 -26.50 10.74 -4.99
CA LEU A 916 -27.42 9.76 -4.40
C LEU A 916 -28.73 9.58 -5.21
N ALA A 917 -29.12 10.57 -6.02
CA ALA A 917 -30.32 10.51 -6.86
C ALA A 917 -30.26 9.36 -7.88
N ALA A 918 -29.12 9.20 -8.57
CA ALA A 918 -28.92 8.09 -9.52
C ALA A 918 -29.14 6.72 -8.88
N PHE A 919 -28.57 6.54 -7.68
CA PHE A 919 -28.70 5.29 -6.93
C PHE A 919 -30.10 5.08 -6.37
N ARG A 920 -30.84 6.14 -6.01
CA ARG A 920 -32.25 6.00 -5.60
C ARG A 920 -33.09 5.34 -6.68
N HIS A 921 -32.91 5.71 -7.96
CA HIS A 921 -33.59 5.07 -9.08
C HIS A 921 -33.19 3.59 -9.20
N LEU A 922 -31.89 3.26 -9.12
CA LEU A 922 -31.37 1.90 -9.20
C LEU A 922 -31.87 0.97 -8.07
N ILE A 923 -31.91 1.47 -6.84
CA ILE A 923 -32.35 0.71 -5.66
C ILE A 923 -33.88 0.56 -5.64
N ALA A 924 -34.63 1.48 -6.25
CA ALA A 924 -36.09 1.40 -6.37
C ALA A 924 -36.58 0.39 -7.42
N ASP A 925 -35.79 0.09 -8.45
CA ASP A 925 -36.26 -0.64 -9.63
C ASP A 925 -36.44 -2.15 -9.38
N PRO A 926 -37.67 -2.70 -9.37
CA PRO A 926 -37.93 -4.10 -9.03
C PRO A 926 -37.43 -5.10 -10.08
N ARG A 927 -36.97 -4.64 -11.26
CA ARG A 927 -36.33 -5.50 -12.28
C ARG A 927 -35.01 -6.10 -11.78
N PHE A 928 -34.36 -5.47 -10.80
CA PHE A 928 -33.05 -5.85 -10.28
C PHE A 928 -33.10 -6.45 -8.87
N ASP A 929 -34.23 -7.05 -8.49
CA ASP A 929 -34.36 -7.76 -7.22
C ASP A 929 -33.62 -9.10 -7.27
N GLY A 930 -32.88 -9.43 -6.19
CA GLY A 930 -32.09 -10.67 -6.10
C GLY A 930 -30.79 -10.69 -6.90
N LEU A 931 -30.46 -9.66 -7.67
CA LEU A 931 -29.15 -9.56 -8.35
C LEU A 931 -28.05 -9.11 -7.36
N PRO A 932 -26.83 -9.68 -7.41
CA PRO A 932 -25.69 -9.17 -6.67
C PRO A 932 -25.34 -7.75 -7.10
N MET A 933 -25.10 -6.88 -6.11
CA MET A 933 -24.92 -5.44 -6.26
C MET A 933 -23.74 -4.97 -5.41
N ILE A 934 -22.59 -4.76 -6.04
CA ILE A 934 -21.29 -4.81 -5.36
C ILE A 934 -20.61 -3.44 -5.39
N LEU A 935 -20.27 -2.88 -4.22
CA LEU A 935 -19.52 -1.64 -4.12
C LEU A 935 -18.02 -1.89 -4.33
N GLU A 936 -17.40 -1.09 -5.18
CA GLU A 936 -15.94 -1.03 -5.39
C GLU A 936 -15.42 0.40 -5.13
N THR A 937 -16.04 1.07 -4.17
CA THR A 937 -15.80 2.48 -3.85
C THR A 937 -14.45 2.69 -3.13
N PRO A 938 -13.73 3.79 -3.40
CA PRO A 938 -12.40 4.01 -2.83
C PRO A 938 -12.46 4.38 -1.35
N GLU A 939 -11.71 3.66 -0.52
CA GLU A 939 -11.47 3.94 0.92
C GLU A 939 -12.76 4.28 1.72
N GLY A 940 -13.87 3.62 1.37
CA GLY A 940 -15.17 3.79 2.00
C GLY A 940 -15.42 2.89 3.21
N ASP A 941 -16.33 3.31 4.09
CA ASP A 941 -17.02 2.38 4.97
C ASP A 941 -18.22 1.80 4.19
N TYR A 942 -18.02 0.62 3.60
CA TYR A 942 -19.06 -0.04 2.80
C TYR A 942 -20.36 -0.27 3.58
N ALA A 943 -20.32 -0.37 4.92
CA ALA A 943 -21.53 -0.52 5.72
C ALA A 943 -22.34 0.79 5.76
N GLU A 944 -21.69 1.94 5.94
CA GLU A 944 -22.35 3.25 5.80
C GLU A 944 -22.94 3.45 4.39
N GLU A 945 -22.19 3.08 3.35
CA GLU A 945 -22.64 3.23 1.96
C GLU A 945 -23.82 2.30 1.63
N MET A 946 -23.84 1.06 2.14
CA MET A 946 -25.00 0.16 2.02
C MET A 946 -26.23 0.66 2.80
N ILE A 947 -26.05 1.17 4.04
CA ILE A 947 -27.14 1.79 4.82
C ILE A 947 -27.72 2.98 4.06
N LEU A 948 -26.87 3.85 3.49
CA LEU A 948 -27.29 5.01 2.72
C LEU A 948 -28.08 4.63 1.45
N LEU A 949 -27.65 3.57 0.76
CA LEU A 949 -28.35 3.02 -0.40
C LEU A 949 -29.73 2.45 -0.01
N TYR A 950 -29.81 1.59 1.00
CA TYR A 950 -31.07 1.03 1.47
C TYR A 950 -32.05 2.11 1.97
N HIS A 951 -31.57 3.04 2.80
CA HIS A 951 -32.40 4.14 3.32
C HIS A 951 -32.79 5.17 2.25
N SER A 952 -32.15 5.21 1.08
CA SER A 952 -32.53 6.15 0.00
C SER A 952 -33.98 6.01 -0.49
N LEU A 953 -34.65 4.87 -0.23
CA LEU A 953 -36.06 4.67 -0.54
C LEU A 953 -37.02 5.21 0.52
N ASN A 954 -36.58 5.33 1.78
CA ASN A 954 -37.43 5.74 2.89
C ASN A 954 -37.75 7.24 2.78
N ASN A 955 -39.03 7.60 2.76
CA ASN A 955 -39.52 8.98 2.51
C ASN A 955 -39.33 9.96 3.69
N LYS A 956 -38.21 9.88 4.43
CA LYS A 956 -37.71 10.97 5.28
C LYS A 956 -36.95 11.98 4.40
N SER A 957 -36.93 13.26 4.78
CA SER A 957 -36.17 14.27 4.03
C SER A 957 -34.65 14.04 4.12
N LEU A 958 -33.90 14.60 3.17
CA LEU A 958 -32.43 14.65 3.19
C LEU A 958 -31.87 15.44 4.40
N LYS A 959 -32.71 16.22 5.09
CA LYS A 959 -32.35 16.97 6.31
C LYS A 959 -32.51 16.08 7.54
N GLU A 960 -33.58 15.29 7.59
CA GLU A 960 -33.80 14.28 8.64
C GLU A 960 -32.80 13.11 8.53
N HIS A 961 -32.53 12.59 7.32
CA HIS A 961 -31.46 11.59 7.13
C HIS A 961 -30.10 12.06 7.67
N LYS A 962 -29.76 13.34 7.51
CA LYS A 962 -28.51 13.91 8.07
C LYS A 962 -28.55 14.05 9.59
N ASN A 963 -29.73 14.22 10.18
CA ASN A 963 -29.89 14.28 11.64
C ASN A 963 -29.92 12.87 12.25
N ASP A 964 -30.60 11.90 11.62
CA ASP A 964 -30.54 10.47 11.98
C ASP A 964 -29.11 9.94 11.89
N ILE A 965 -28.40 10.17 10.77
CA ILE A 965 -27.00 9.76 10.63
C ILE A 965 -26.12 10.41 11.73
N ARG A 966 -26.37 11.67 12.09
CA ARG A 966 -25.62 12.35 13.16
C ARG A 966 -25.98 11.85 14.57
N SER A 967 -27.23 11.51 14.85
CA SER A 967 -27.64 10.96 16.16
C SER A 967 -27.19 9.50 16.32
N PHE A 968 -27.24 8.69 15.24
CA PHE A 968 -26.77 7.30 15.21
C PHE A 968 -25.25 7.13 15.44
N PHE A 969 -24.48 8.23 15.41
CA PHE A 969 -23.04 8.29 15.69
C PHE A 969 -22.69 9.23 16.86
N SER A 970 -23.67 9.72 17.63
CA SER A 970 -23.39 10.29 18.95
C SER A 970 -22.96 9.18 19.90
N PRO A 971 -21.93 9.37 20.75
CA PRO A 971 -21.58 8.39 21.76
C PRO A 971 -22.67 8.30 22.85
N ILE A 972 -22.98 7.07 23.23
CA ILE A 972 -23.61 6.64 24.50
C ILE A 972 -22.67 5.58 25.07
#